data_AF-A0A182HHJ3-F1
#
_entry.id   AF-A0A182HHJ3-F1
#
_cell.length_a   1.000
_cell.length_b   1.000
_cell.length_c   1.000
_cell.angle_alpha   90.00
_cell.angle_beta   90.00
_cell.angle_gamma   90.00
#
_symmetry.space_group_name_H-M   'P 1'
#
loop_
_entity.id
_entity.type
_entity.pdbx_description
1 polymer ?
#
loop_
_entity_poly.entity_id
_entity_poly.type
_entity_poly.pdbx_seq_one_letter_code
_entity_poly.pdbx_strand_id
1 'polypeptide(L)'
;MDEQAPHNDRQKKELQKQLDEFQMLSAIYCNPGELRVDDYGCIDNLTSYISGETDRLTTKLDYRFELPLLPDQKVQILVELPHRYPALEMPRIVIRSAVIPRDQERRLTDRIVRYIEEEVLERDEAYVLQVVGWIQDNFAELLAATAERKESKACPRSAGATTSPIVFERLWIYSHHLKSKMKRQTIIKTARDLRLTGFSRPGKPAIICVEGQQADTQEFWRTIKPLKWQKIQIKLCETETVAAGGENEMAALRHFAAGFREELFCADMDEDSDAEDQPMSMSLFMKFLDKHRCGYIKKELFGFQKLTRVDYTNVGLTGPNSLQLLPPSASTASTSGGGHKQQQKVAIGDQDGVLQLFSMKKDELQVHFKTLPSEKIASVKLGGQAGSVADKIFTASENKVRGFNKKGKLFLAFETSLTETIRSMCVSGSDLLVCGNHVYNHYRDCKEVGSYLCGDVIVDVAALCPNNTSRLITVLACSGRVLRVLEHARVRQTLELDSVPTVLYVPKGIGDRILCGFSDGSVILFHLNLLSTEVKREVLVADREGEGILSAVTCLATYDLSGDGKEELIVGRRDGTLQVFAMNSDEYQFEMECTQIYRDNFSESISAVQGGCVGATNYTEIVVCTYSGRIFGLTTQCISKSLGDNGSRSAEKLAGTPVDTSAKLQRIRAEINELEQTIAKERERYQLSTQALSSGLSAIPMLPINDAFLLSKDDATYLLSLEIPTPIEHVLLQCDAPITLLDVEKNTAVVSFSECDKLSGNSLLASYRCQLNTNRIDLKFRTIEGQTGTLQVYITPNLQPKCCQLKRYPIAPLSLHMIVHNATDEMLARPMNTLTLRGPFSQAEMHNWMINSIPELPEKLYESGKVAYTFRHVFIGTLLVCEYGKGEATFRSDNISTISILKDFITKEATKKRIKLEISTSINESTIPSLIKLIEPMILHYNKLTKDYQLAQALLDLDIRDDDEFNTLSEEYRSLIRNQQTIGAEFRKQPTILNRIYGILTDLYIDKFKFKGVNVKTKLPQLIELLENYSYDELVQFYSVVKAGDEELGDG
;
A
#
# COMPACT_ATOMS: atom_id res chain seq x y z
N MET A 1 -11.99 -33.54 -15.67
CA MET A 1 -11.42 -33.52 -14.30
C MET A 1 -11.37 -34.94 -13.73
N ASP A 2 -11.11 -35.96 -14.58
CA ASP A 2 -11.27 -37.39 -14.22
C ASP A 2 -10.01 -38.24 -14.42
N GLU A 3 -8.84 -37.64 -14.71
CA GLU A 3 -7.57 -38.39 -14.87
C GLU A 3 -6.79 -38.57 -13.56
N GLN A 4 -7.15 -37.89 -12.47
CA GLN A 4 -6.42 -37.95 -11.17
C GLN A 4 -6.96 -38.98 -10.18
N ALA A 5 -8.19 -39.49 -10.39
CA ALA A 5 -8.82 -40.47 -9.51
C ALA A 5 -8.06 -41.82 -9.39
N PRO A 6 -7.56 -42.46 -10.47
CA PRO A 6 -6.93 -43.78 -10.36
C PRO A 6 -5.53 -43.75 -9.72
N HIS A 7 -4.86 -42.60 -9.69
CA HIS A 7 -3.52 -42.46 -9.10
C HIS A 7 -3.57 -42.39 -7.56
N ASN A 8 -4.57 -41.70 -7.02
CA ASN A 8 -4.77 -41.55 -5.58
C ASN A 8 -5.14 -42.88 -4.89
N ASP A 9 -5.97 -43.71 -5.53
CA ASP A 9 -6.35 -45.01 -4.97
C ASP A 9 -5.19 -46.00 -4.89
N ARG A 10 -4.27 -45.96 -5.86
CA ARG A 10 -3.06 -46.79 -5.82
C ARG A 10 -2.10 -46.35 -4.72
N GLN A 11 -1.90 -45.04 -4.57
CA GLN A 11 -1.05 -44.48 -3.52
C GLN A 11 -1.59 -44.80 -2.11
N LYS A 12 -2.90 -44.70 -1.89
CA LYS A 12 -3.52 -45.09 -0.61
C LYS A 12 -3.28 -46.56 -0.25
N LYS A 13 -3.32 -47.47 -1.25
CA LYS A 13 -3.01 -48.89 -1.03
C LYS A 13 -1.55 -49.12 -0.65
N GLU A 14 -0.61 -48.44 -1.31
CA GLU A 14 0.82 -48.53 -0.99
C GLU A 14 1.11 -48.03 0.45
N LEU A 15 0.50 -46.92 0.86
CA LEU A 15 0.62 -46.40 2.22
C LEU A 15 -0.02 -47.30 3.28
N GLN A 16 -1.13 -47.98 2.96
CA GLN A 16 -1.72 -48.97 3.85
C GLN A 16 -0.76 -50.15 4.09
N LYS A 17 -0.10 -50.65 3.03
CA LYS A 17 0.92 -51.72 3.16
C LYS A 17 2.09 -51.31 4.06
N GLN A 18 2.51 -50.03 4.03
CA GLN A 18 3.55 -49.51 4.91
C GLN A 18 3.14 -49.55 6.39
N LEU A 19 1.91 -49.12 6.69
CA LEU A 19 1.39 -49.15 8.05
C LEU A 19 1.22 -50.58 8.57
N ASP A 20 0.74 -51.49 7.72
CA ASP A 20 0.58 -52.90 8.07
C ASP A 20 1.94 -53.57 8.35
N GLU A 21 2.95 -53.30 7.53
CA GLU A 21 4.32 -53.80 7.76
C GLU A 21 4.92 -53.24 9.05
N PHE A 22 4.75 -51.94 9.32
CA PHE A 22 5.21 -51.33 10.56
C PHE A 22 4.53 -51.91 11.80
N GLN A 23 3.22 -52.18 11.74
CA GLN A 23 2.48 -52.83 12.83
C GLN A 23 2.99 -54.26 13.07
N MET A 24 3.23 -55.02 11.99
CA MET A 24 3.83 -56.36 12.08
C MET A 24 5.23 -56.31 12.71
N LEU A 25 6.10 -55.39 12.24
CA LEU A 25 7.44 -55.20 12.79
C LEU A 25 7.40 -54.81 14.27
N SER A 26 6.44 -53.98 14.67
CA SER A 26 6.21 -53.61 16.07
C SER A 26 5.79 -54.80 16.95
N ALA A 27 5.10 -55.78 16.37
CA ALA A 27 4.75 -57.02 17.06
C ALA A 27 5.93 -58.01 17.15
N ILE A 28 6.79 -58.06 16.13
CA ILE A 28 7.98 -58.93 16.07
C ILE A 28 9.08 -58.42 17.02
N TYR A 29 9.34 -57.12 17.04
CA TYR A 29 10.37 -56.47 17.87
C TYR A 29 9.73 -55.77 19.07
N CYS A 30 9.09 -56.56 19.93
CA CYS A 30 8.24 -56.07 21.01
C CYS A 30 8.97 -55.71 22.32
N ASN A 31 10.30 -55.92 22.43
CA ASN A 31 11.00 -55.55 23.65
C ASN A 31 11.17 -54.01 23.74
N PRO A 32 11.14 -53.43 24.96
CA PRO A 32 11.24 -51.99 25.15
C PRO A 32 12.49 -51.38 24.51
N GLY A 33 12.28 -50.57 23.47
CA GLY A 33 13.33 -49.85 22.75
C GLY A 33 13.97 -50.59 21.58
N GLU A 34 13.51 -51.79 21.21
CA GLU A 34 13.96 -52.48 20.00
C GLU A 34 13.48 -51.82 18.72
N LEU A 35 12.22 -51.37 18.66
CA LEU A 35 11.69 -50.55 17.57
C LEU A 35 11.20 -49.20 18.13
N ARG A 36 11.60 -48.10 17.51
CA ARG A 36 11.21 -46.75 17.92
C ARG A 36 10.86 -45.87 16.72
N VAL A 37 9.83 -45.05 16.89
CA VAL A 37 9.45 -43.97 15.98
C VAL A 37 9.77 -42.65 16.65
N ASP A 38 10.46 -41.75 15.96
CA ASP A 38 10.87 -40.47 16.53
C ASP A 38 9.75 -39.42 16.48
N ASP A 39 8.82 -39.55 15.53
CA ASP A 39 7.63 -38.71 15.39
C ASP A 39 6.40 -39.56 15.06
N TYR A 40 5.55 -39.81 16.06
CA TYR A 40 4.31 -40.58 15.86
C TYR A 40 3.27 -39.85 15.00
N GLY A 41 3.40 -38.52 14.83
CA GLY A 41 2.51 -37.73 13.99
C GLY A 41 2.57 -38.12 12.51
N CYS A 42 3.64 -38.78 12.05
CA CYS A 42 3.70 -39.30 10.69
C CYS A 42 2.66 -40.40 10.45
N ILE A 43 2.44 -41.29 11.43
CA ILE A 43 1.44 -42.38 11.38
C ILE A 43 0.04 -41.78 11.32
N ASP A 44 -0.22 -40.74 12.10
CA ASP A 44 -1.51 -40.04 12.11
C ASP A 44 -1.78 -39.33 10.77
N ASN A 45 -0.76 -38.68 10.18
CA ASN A 45 -0.87 -38.06 8.86
C ASN A 45 -1.14 -39.09 7.75
N LEU A 46 -0.44 -40.23 7.78
CA LEU A 46 -0.64 -41.35 6.85
C LEU A 46 -2.06 -41.93 6.99
N THR A 47 -2.52 -42.17 8.22
CA THR A 47 -3.86 -42.72 8.51
C THR A 47 -4.98 -41.75 8.10
N SER A 48 -4.80 -40.46 8.36
CA SER A 48 -5.74 -39.39 7.98
C SER A 48 -5.83 -39.20 6.45
N TYR A 49 -4.72 -39.40 5.74
CA TYR A 49 -4.69 -39.37 4.28
C TYR A 49 -5.38 -40.59 3.65
N ILE A 50 -5.12 -41.80 4.18
CA ILE A 50 -5.75 -43.04 3.71
C ILE A 50 -7.27 -42.97 3.90
N SER A 51 -7.73 -42.53 5.09
CA SER A 51 -9.15 -42.37 5.43
C SER A 51 -9.84 -41.22 4.69
N GLY A 52 -9.09 -40.30 4.06
CA GLY A 52 -9.63 -39.16 3.30
C GLY A 52 -10.01 -37.96 4.15
N GLU A 53 -9.56 -37.89 5.39
CA GLU A 53 -9.74 -36.72 6.28
C GLU A 53 -8.82 -35.56 5.89
N THR A 54 -7.70 -35.85 5.22
CA THR A 54 -6.76 -34.84 4.74
C THR A 54 -6.27 -35.15 3.32
N ASP A 55 -6.25 -34.16 2.43
CA ASP A 55 -5.73 -34.31 1.06
C ASP A 55 -4.22 -34.08 0.95
N ARG A 56 -3.50 -33.95 2.08
CA ARG A 56 -2.07 -33.58 2.10
C ARG A 56 -1.22 -34.59 2.88
N LEU A 57 -0.35 -35.30 2.18
CA LEU A 57 0.80 -36.00 2.76
C LEU A 57 1.94 -35.00 3.01
N THR A 58 2.36 -34.90 4.26
CA THR A 58 3.41 -33.94 4.66
C THR A 58 4.64 -34.60 5.27
N THR A 59 4.55 -35.88 5.65
CA THR A 59 5.58 -36.62 6.39
C THR A 59 5.68 -38.07 5.94
N LYS A 60 6.90 -38.60 5.83
CA LYS A 60 7.22 -40.02 5.53
C LYS A 60 7.24 -40.86 6.82
N LEU A 61 7.10 -42.18 6.68
CA LEU A 61 7.18 -43.10 7.82
C LEU A 61 8.64 -43.49 8.06
N ASP A 62 9.22 -42.92 9.12
CA ASP A 62 10.60 -43.15 9.51
C ASP A 62 10.67 -43.80 10.90
N TYR A 63 11.39 -44.91 11.02
CA TYR A 63 11.56 -45.65 12.26
C TYR A 63 12.94 -46.29 12.38
N ARG A 64 13.33 -46.70 13.58
CA ARG A 64 14.63 -47.31 13.85
C ARG A 64 14.56 -48.56 14.71
N PHE A 65 15.44 -49.51 14.41
CA PHE A 65 15.70 -50.68 15.23
C PHE A 65 16.97 -50.49 16.08
N GLU A 66 16.98 -50.91 17.34
CA GLU A 66 18.18 -51.02 18.19
C GLU A 66 18.47 -52.49 18.52
N LEU A 67 19.26 -53.16 17.68
CA LEU A 67 19.49 -54.61 17.76
C LEU A 67 20.91 -54.95 18.25
N PRO A 68 21.10 -55.98 19.09
CA PRO A 68 22.41 -56.40 19.58
C PRO A 68 23.18 -57.22 18.53
N LEU A 69 23.64 -56.56 17.45
CA LEU A 69 24.36 -57.22 16.34
C LEU A 69 25.86 -57.41 16.60
N LEU A 70 26.39 -56.84 17.70
CA LEU A 70 27.79 -56.94 18.11
C LEU A 70 27.88 -57.35 19.60
N PRO A 71 28.95 -58.04 20.02
CA PRO A 71 29.16 -58.35 21.44
C PRO A 71 29.17 -57.07 22.28
N ASP A 72 28.33 -57.04 23.32
CA ASP A 72 28.17 -55.93 24.27
C ASP A 72 27.76 -54.56 23.68
N GLN A 73 27.25 -54.50 22.44
CA GLN A 73 26.78 -53.24 21.84
C GLN A 73 25.54 -53.39 20.96
N LYS A 74 24.66 -52.37 21.04
CA LYS A 74 23.50 -52.23 20.16
C LYS A 74 23.86 -51.43 18.92
N VAL A 75 23.44 -51.95 17.77
CA VAL A 75 23.56 -51.31 16.46
C VAL A 75 22.20 -50.73 16.09
N GLN A 76 22.19 -49.50 15.58
CA GLN A 76 20.97 -48.84 15.12
C GLN A 76 20.78 -49.08 13.62
N ILE A 77 19.59 -49.55 13.23
CA ILE A 77 19.16 -49.64 11.82
C ILE A 77 18.06 -48.61 11.63
N LEU A 78 18.33 -47.55 10.87
CA LEU A 78 17.34 -46.52 10.52
C LEU A 78 16.67 -46.89 9.20
N VAL A 79 15.33 -46.87 9.18
CA VAL A 79 14.51 -47.15 8.01
C VAL A 79 13.68 -45.91 7.68
N GLU A 80 13.84 -45.38 6.47
CA GLU A 80 13.02 -44.29 5.92
C GLU A 80 12.18 -44.87 4.76
N LEU A 81 10.85 -44.78 4.85
CA LEU A 81 9.93 -45.28 3.82
C LEU A 81 9.38 -44.15 2.94
N PRO A 82 9.75 -44.11 1.64
CA PRO A 82 9.12 -43.20 0.69
C PRO A 82 7.63 -43.50 0.46
N HIS A 83 6.85 -42.52 0.04
CA HIS A 83 5.39 -42.66 -0.12
C HIS A 83 4.94 -43.70 -1.15
N ARG A 84 5.84 -44.11 -2.06
CA ARG A 84 5.53 -45.11 -3.10
C ARG A 84 6.22 -46.46 -2.88
N TYR A 85 6.74 -46.70 -1.67
CA TYR A 85 7.19 -48.02 -1.23
C TYR A 85 5.96 -48.91 -0.94
N PRO A 86 5.96 -50.21 -1.31
CA PRO A 86 7.08 -50.99 -1.85
C PRO A 86 7.22 -50.99 -3.39
N ALA A 87 6.17 -50.63 -4.12
CA ALA A 87 6.03 -50.95 -5.55
C ALA A 87 6.87 -50.09 -6.51
N LEU A 88 7.09 -48.80 -6.23
CA LEU A 88 7.75 -47.86 -7.16
C LEU A 88 9.05 -47.26 -6.60
N GLU A 89 9.23 -47.26 -5.28
CA GLU A 89 10.39 -46.69 -4.60
C GLU A 89 10.95 -47.66 -3.55
N MET A 90 12.27 -47.73 -3.44
CA MET A 90 12.96 -48.59 -2.47
C MET A 90 13.10 -47.90 -1.10
N PRO A 91 13.10 -48.66 0.02
CA PRO A 91 13.25 -48.11 1.35
C PRO A 91 14.72 -47.74 1.56
N ARG A 92 14.97 -46.65 2.29
CA ARG A 92 16.35 -46.27 2.63
C ARG A 92 16.70 -46.81 3.99
N ILE A 93 17.67 -47.72 4.02
CA ILE A 93 18.11 -48.39 5.24
C ILE A 93 19.56 -48.00 5.55
N VAL A 94 19.80 -47.42 6.73
CA VAL A 94 21.11 -46.94 7.15
C VAL A 94 21.50 -47.56 8.48
N ILE A 95 22.68 -48.19 8.52
CA ILE A 95 23.26 -48.70 9.76
C ILE A 95 24.07 -47.59 10.45
N ARG A 96 23.82 -47.39 11.74
CA ARG A 96 24.57 -46.49 12.62
C ARG A 96 25.09 -47.23 13.85
N SER A 97 26.35 -47.06 14.16
CA SER A 97 26.94 -47.58 15.41
C SER A 97 28.09 -46.70 15.88
N ALA A 98 28.24 -46.54 17.19
CA ALA A 98 29.33 -45.77 17.78
C ALA A 98 30.72 -46.35 17.47
N VAL A 99 30.80 -47.63 17.08
CA VAL A 99 32.06 -48.37 16.85
C VAL A 99 32.35 -48.59 15.36
N ILE A 100 31.42 -48.28 14.47
CA ILE A 100 31.61 -48.42 13.02
C ILE A 100 31.98 -47.05 12.41
N PRO A 101 33.15 -46.91 11.76
CA PRO A 101 33.53 -45.66 11.09
C PRO A 101 32.56 -45.30 9.96
N ARG A 102 32.33 -44.00 9.73
CA ARG A 102 31.39 -43.50 8.69
C ARG A 102 31.64 -44.06 7.28
N ASP A 103 32.89 -44.31 6.92
CA ASP A 103 33.24 -44.89 5.62
C ASP A 103 32.81 -46.36 5.49
N GLN A 104 32.82 -47.12 6.60
CA GLN A 104 32.28 -48.48 6.65
C GLN A 104 30.75 -48.47 6.68
N GLU A 105 30.11 -47.52 7.39
CA GLU A 105 28.65 -47.35 7.37
C GLU A 105 28.12 -47.12 5.94
N ARG A 106 28.84 -46.32 5.13
CA ARG A 106 28.50 -46.10 3.72
C ARG A 106 28.59 -47.39 2.90
N ARG A 107 29.67 -48.16 3.05
CA ARG A 107 29.86 -49.44 2.34
C ARG A 107 28.83 -50.50 2.76
N LEU A 108 28.45 -50.53 4.04
CA LEU A 108 27.38 -51.39 4.54
C LEU A 108 26.03 -51.01 3.92
N THR A 109 25.74 -49.71 3.85
CA THR A 109 24.54 -49.18 3.18
C THR A 109 24.52 -49.57 1.70
N ASP A 110 25.64 -49.41 0.97
CA ASP A 110 25.74 -49.78 -0.44
C ASP A 110 25.51 -51.29 -0.66
N ARG A 111 25.98 -52.14 0.26
CA ARG A 111 25.73 -53.60 0.20
C ARG A 111 24.29 -53.98 0.50
N ILE A 112 23.62 -53.28 1.43
CA ILE A 112 22.21 -53.48 1.71
C ILE A 112 21.36 -53.10 0.49
N VAL A 113 21.67 -51.96 -0.15
CA VAL A 113 21.00 -51.54 -1.38
C VAL A 113 21.18 -52.59 -2.47
N ARG A 114 22.41 -53.11 -2.65
CA ARG A 114 22.68 -54.16 -3.62
C ARG A 114 21.93 -55.47 -3.32
N TYR A 115 21.83 -55.87 -2.05
CA TYR A 115 21.02 -57.02 -1.64
C TYR A 115 19.54 -56.82 -1.99
N ILE A 116 18.99 -55.64 -1.70
CA ILE A 116 17.60 -55.29 -2.07
C ILE A 116 17.42 -55.35 -3.59
N GLU A 117 18.42 -54.92 -4.36
CA GLU A 117 18.35 -54.93 -5.82
C GLU A 117 18.43 -56.34 -6.43
N GLU A 118 19.30 -57.20 -5.90
CA GLU A 118 19.62 -58.52 -6.48
C GLU A 118 18.72 -59.65 -5.94
N GLU A 119 18.31 -59.62 -4.67
CA GLU A 119 17.70 -60.76 -3.96
C GLU A 119 16.23 -60.55 -3.55
N VAL A 120 15.70 -59.31 -3.61
CA VAL A 120 14.28 -59.04 -3.35
C VAL A 120 13.50 -59.08 -4.68
N LEU A 121 12.91 -60.26 -4.95
CA LEU A 121 12.23 -60.57 -6.22
C LEU A 121 10.79 -60.00 -6.29
N GLU A 122 10.06 -59.98 -5.17
CA GLU A 122 8.68 -59.51 -5.09
C GLU A 122 8.61 -58.08 -4.52
N ARG A 123 8.69 -57.07 -5.38
CA ARG A 123 8.68 -55.66 -4.98
C ARG A 123 7.28 -55.05 -4.81
N ASP A 124 6.23 -55.81 -5.08
CA ASP A 124 4.84 -55.37 -4.89
C ASP A 124 4.34 -55.57 -3.46
N GLU A 125 5.07 -56.30 -2.62
CA GLU A 125 4.80 -56.48 -1.18
C GLU A 125 5.88 -55.83 -0.31
N ALA A 126 5.54 -55.52 0.94
CA ALA A 126 6.46 -54.89 1.87
C ALA A 126 7.51 -55.90 2.37
N TYR A 127 8.78 -55.53 2.34
CA TYR A 127 9.95 -56.41 2.48
C TYR A 127 11.02 -55.92 3.46
N VAL A 128 10.77 -54.89 4.27
CA VAL A 128 11.70 -54.42 5.31
C VAL A 128 12.05 -55.54 6.30
N LEU A 129 11.08 -56.38 6.68
CA LEU A 129 11.35 -57.51 7.58
C LEU A 129 12.41 -58.47 7.01
N GLN A 130 12.33 -58.79 5.72
CA GLN A 130 13.31 -59.64 5.04
C GLN A 130 14.71 -59.00 5.08
N VAL A 131 14.79 -57.70 4.81
CA VAL A 131 16.07 -56.98 4.81
C VAL A 131 16.67 -56.90 6.20
N VAL A 132 15.87 -56.63 7.23
CA VAL A 132 16.34 -56.60 8.63
C VAL A 132 16.80 -57.99 9.06
N GLY A 133 16.06 -59.05 8.71
CA GLY A 133 16.48 -60.44 8.98
C GLY A 133 17.80 -60.80 8.32
N TRP A 134 17.98 -60.45 7.03
CA TRP A 134 19.25 -60.65 6.34
C TRP A 134 20.40 -59.89 6.99
N ILE A 135 20.17 -58.63 7.42
CA ILE A 135 21.18 -57.85 8.15
C ILE A 135 21.55 -58.56 9.46
N GLN A 136 20.58 -59.09 10.20
CA GLN A 136 20.83 -59.82 11.46
C GLN A 136 21.70 -61.07 11.23
N ASP A 137 21.41 -61.84 10.19
CA ASP A 137 22.09 -63.10 9.90
C ASP A 137 23.51 -62.90 9.33
N ASN A 138 23.74 -61.78 8.63
CA ASN A 138 24.97 -61.55 7.86
C ASN A 138 25.85 -60.40 8.41
N PHE A 139 25.47 -59.79 9.53
CA PHE A 139 26.12 -58.56 10.04
C PHE A 139 27.64 -58.68 10.23
N ALA A 140 28.09 -59.81 10.79
CA ALA A 140 29.50 -60.05 11.08
C ALA A 140 30.36 -60.15 9.80
N GLU A 141 29.85 -60.84 8.77
CA GLU A 141 30.51 -60.97 7.47
C GLU A 141 30.46 -59.66 6.67
N LEU A 142 29.34 -58.94 6.77
CA LEU A 142 29.17 -57.62 6.19
C LEU A 142 30.23 -56.65 6.71
N LEU A 143 30.48 -56.67 8.02
CA LEU A 143 31.47 -55.82 8.68
C LEU A 143 32.90 -56.22 8.30
N ALA A 144 33.25 -57.51 8.34
CA ALA A 144 34.58 -58.01 7.99
C ALA A 144 34.99 -57.65 6.55
N ALA A 145 34.11 -57.86 5.58
CA ALA A 145 34.38 -57.56 4.17
C ALA A 145 34.50 -56.04 3.87
N THR A 146 33.96 -55.17 4.73
CA THR A 146 34.13 -53.71 4.57
C THR A 146 35.49 -53.19 5.05
N ALA A 147 36.25 -54.00 5.82
CA ALA A 147 37.54 -53.64 6.40
C ALA A 147 38.75 -53.92 5.48
N GLU A 148 38.68 -54.91 4.58
CA GLU A 148 39.87 -55.46 3.89
C GLU A 148 40.34 -54.74 2.60
N ARG A 149 39.66 -53.70 2.10
CA ARG A 149 40.16 -52.92 0.94
C ARG A 149 40.75 -51.58 1.35
N LYS A 150 42.01 -51.61 1.77
CA LYS A 150 42.96 -50.48 1.73
C LYS A 150 44.17 -50.92 0.91
N GLU A 151 44.14 -50.65 -0.40
CA GLU A 151 45.27 -50.18 -1.22
C GLU A 151 45.08 -50.45 -2.73
N SER A 152 45.32 -49.37 -3.50
CA SER A 152 45.81 -49.32 -4.88
C SER A 152 44.85 -49.20 -6.09
N LYS A 153 45.15 -48.11 -6.84
CA LYS A 153 45.18 -47.87 -8.30
C LYS A 153 43.95 -47.30 -9.03
N ALA A 154 44.28 -46.30 -9.84
CA ALA A 154 43.45 -45.51 -10.73
C ALA A 154 43.08 -46.27 -12.03
N CYS A 155 41.82 -46.06 -12.47
CA CYS A 155 41.21 -46.21 -13.82
C CYS A 155 41.27 -47.59 -14.53
N PRO A 156 40.27 -47.99 -15.34
CA PRO A 156 39.48 -47.13 -16.25
C PRO A 156 37.94 -47.34 -16.26
N ARG A 157 37.27 -46.37 -16.90
CA ARG A 157 35.84 -46.35 -17.26
C ARG A 157 35.39 -47.65 -17.94
N SER A 158 34.30 -48.24 -17.44
CA SER A 158 33.38 -49.07 -18.22
C SER A 158 32.09 -48.29 -18.45
N ALA A 159 31.77 -48.11 -19.72
CA ALA A 159 30.58 -47.41 -20.20
C ALA A 159 29.30 -48.16 -19.82
N GLY A 160 28.27 -47.39 -19.45
CA GLY A 160 26.87 -47.81 -19.46
C GLY A 160 26.15 -47.71 -18.11
N ALA A 161 25.51 -46.56 -17.83
CA ALA A 161 24.16 -46.44 -17.24
C ALA A 161 23.83 -44.98 -16.87
N THR A 162 22.79 -44.45 -17.53
CA THR A 162 21.85 -43.37 -17.15
C THR A 162 22.39 -42.10 -16.48
N THR A 163 22.52 -41.02 -17.27
CA THR A 163 22.75 -39.63 -16.82
C THR A 163 21.53 -39.07 -16.10
N SER A 164 21.59 -38.96 -14.77
CA SER A 164 20.64 -38.16 -13.97
C SER A 164 21.00 -36.67 -14.03
N PRO A 165 20.00 -35.76 -14.02
CA PRO A 165 20.26 -34.31 -14.02
C PRO A 165 20.90 -33.88 -12.69
N ILE A 166 21.89 -32.98 -12.77
CA ILE A 166 22.59 -32.46 -11.59
C ILE A 166 21.86 -31.20 -11.13
N VAL A 167 21.40 -31.17 -9.88
CA VAL A 167 20.72 -29.99 -9.30
C VAL A 167 21.72 -29.15 -8.52
N PHE A 168 21.89 -27.89 -8.92
CA PHE A 168 22.56 -26.87 -8.13
C PHE A 168 21.61 -26.37 -7.05
N GLU A 169 22.12 -26.20 -5.83
CA GLU A 169 21.34 -25.68 -4.69
C GLU A 169 22.15 -24.60 -3.94
N ARG A 170 21.46 -23.52 -3.56
CA ARG A 170 21.95 -22.51 -2.62
C ARG A 170 21.06 -22.46 -1.40
N LEU A 171 21.66 -22.63 -0.22
CA LEU A 171 20.97 -22.56 1.07
C LEU A 171 21.37 -21.29 1.81
N TRP A 172 20.37 -20.50 2.20
CA TRP A 172 20.50 -19.37 3.11
C TRP A 172 20.01 -19.77 4.50
N ILE A 173 20.93 -19.90 5.45
CA ILE A 173 20.66 -20.38 6.80
C ILE A 173 20.80 -19.21 7.78
N TYR A 174 19.75 -19.02 8.58
CA TYR A 174 19.71 -18.03 9.66
C TYR A 174 19.85 -18.71 11.01
N SER A 175 20.67 -18.14 11.90
CA SER A 175 20.79 -18.54 13.28
C SER A 175 20.77 -17.34 14.22
N HIS A 176 20.23 -17.50 15.43
CA HIS A 176 20.16 -16.42 16.42
C HIS A 176 21.55 -15.84 16.75
N HIS A 177 22.58 -16.68 16.86
CA HIS A 177 23.97 -16.24 16.93
C HIS A 177 24.97 -17.37 16.62
N LEU A 178 26.19 -17.00 16.22
CA LEU A 178 27.32 -17.92 16.02
C LEU A 178 28.56 -17.42 16.77
N LYS A 179 28.61 -17.66 18.08
CA LYS A 179 29.76 -17.34 18.96
C LYS A 179 30.75 -18.50 19.17
N SER A 180 30.28 -19.75 19.11
CA SER A 180 31.12 -20.93 19.42
C SER A 180 32.20 -21.16 18.36
N LYS A 181 33.48 -21.07 18.76
CA LYS A 181 34.65 -21.41 17.92
C LYS A 181 34.56 -22.82 17.32
N MET A 182 34.10 -23.78 18.13
CA MET A 182 33.93 -25.16 17.67
C MET A 182 32.92 -25.26 16.53
N LYS A 183 31.77 -24.59 16.63
CA LYS A 183 30.77 -24.56 15.54
C LYS A 183 31.29 -23.86 14.29
N ARG A 184 32.00 -22.73 14.43
CA ARG A 184 32.61 -22.01 13.30
C ARG A 184 33.59 -22.92 12.56
N GLN A 185 34.46 -23.61 13.28
CA GLN A 185 35.40 -24.59 12.71
C GLN A 185 34.68 -25.77 12.05
N THR A 186 33.60 -26.28 12.66
CA THR A 186 32.79 -27.36 12.05
C THR A 186 32.17 -26.89 10.74
N ILE A 187 31.57 -25.69 10.69
CA ILE A 187 30.97 -25.13 9.48
C ILE A 187 32.00 -25.03 8.35
N ILE A 188 33.17 -24.46 8.62
CA ILE A 188 34.24 -24.30 7.61
C ILE A 188 34.75 -25.68 7.14
N LYS A 189 34.98 -26.61 8.08
CA LYS A 189 35.46 -27.96 7.76
C LYS A 189 34.46 -28.73 6.91
N THR A 190 33.19 -28.75 7.31
CA THR A 190 32.13 -29.48 6.60
C THR A 190 31.89 -28.89 5.21
N ALA A 191 31.89 -27.56 5.04
CA ALA A 191 31.78 -26.94 3.71
C ALA A 191 32.96 -27.30 2.80
N ARG A 192 34.19 -27.35 3.34
CA ARG A 192 35.39 -27.73 2.60
C ARG A 192 35.37 -29.21 2.18
N ASP A 193 35.04 -30.10 3.11
CA ASP A 193 35.00 -31.55 2.87
C ASP A 193 33.97 -31.89 1.78
N LEU A 194 32.88 -31.13 1.70
CA LEU A 194 31.80 -31.25 0.71
C LEU A 194 31.98 -30.36 -0.54
N ARG A 195 33.13 -29.69 -0.70
CA ARG A 195 33.44 -28.81 -1.85
C ARG A 195 32.38 -27.72 -2.13
N LEU A 196 31.73 -27.23 -1.08
CA LEU A 196 30.75 -26.15 -1.17
C LEU A 196 31.46 -24.79 -1.21
N THR A 197 30.83 -23.82 -1.88
CA THR A 197 31.21 -22.40 -1.81
C THR A 197 30.22 -21.62 -0.97
N GLY A 198 30.55 -20.36 -0.64
CA GLY A 198 29.67 -19.49 0.13
C GLY A 198 30.39 -18.82 1.29
N PHE A 199 29.65 -18.45 2.34
CA PHE A 199 30.26 -17.80 3.48
C PHE A 199 29.50 -18.06 4.79
N SER A 200 30.16 -17.79 5.91
CA SER A 200 29.51 -17.62 7.20
C SER A 200 29.85 -16.27 7.81
N ARG A 201 28.81 -15.56 8.27
CA ARG A 201 28.93 -14.35 9.08
C ARG A 201 28.68 -14.73 10.54
N PRO A 202 29.73 -14.80 11.39
CA PRO A 202 29.54 -14.93 12.82
C PRO A 202 28.94 -13.64 13.40
N GLY A 203 28.28 -13.72 14.56
CA GLY A 203 27.63 -12.56 15.19
C GLY A 203 26.17 -12.82 15.58
N LYS A 204 25.40 -11.73 15.80
CA LYS A 204 23.98 -11.73 16.17
C LYS A 204 23.21 -10.76 15.25
N PRO A 205 22.41 -11.23 14.28
CA PRO A 205 22.19 -12.64 13.91
C PRO A 205 23.40 -13.25 13.19
N ALA A 206 23.45 -14.58 13.11
CA ALA A 206 24.43 -15.30 12.29
C ALA A 206 23.79 -15.77 10.98
N ILE A 207 24.53 -15.62 9.88
CA ILE A 207 24.07 -15.95 8.54
C ILE A 207 25.08 -16.90 7.91
N ILE A 208 24.61 -18.00 7.33
CA ILE A 208 25.44 -18.98 6.62
C ILE A 208 24.82 -19.17 5.24
N CYS A 209 25.62 -18.99 4.19
CA CYS A 209 25.22 -19.26 2.82
C CYS A 209 26.12 -20.36 2.25
N VAL A 210 25.54 -21.44 1.73
CA VAL A 210 26.28 -22.50 1.02
C VAL A 210 25.71 -22.72 -0.37
N GLU A 211 26.59 -22.94 -1.34
CA GLU A 211 26.29 -23.13 -2.76
C GLU A 211 27.02 -24.38 -3.26
N GLY A 212 26.31 -25.26 -3.97
CA GLY A 212 26.92 -26.45 -4.56
C GLY A 212 25.91 -27.43 -5.13
N GLN A 213 26.29 -28.68 -5.25
CA GLN A 213 25.37 -29.74 -5.65
C GLN A 213 24.38 -30.03 -4.52
N GLN A 214 23.11 -30.25 -4.84
CA GLN A 214 22.05 -30.48 -3.85
C GLN A 214 22.38 -31.59 -2.84
N ALA A 215 23.01 -32.68 -3.28
CA ALA A 215 23.40 -33.77 -2.37
C ALA A 215 24.39 -33.28 -1.27
N ASP A 216 25.32 -32.41 -1.64
CA ASP A 216 26.35 -31.89 -0.76
C ASP A 216 25.81 -30.80 0.18
N THR A 217 24.96 -29.91 -0.31
CA THR A 217 24.30 -28.88 0.51
C THR A 217 23.34 -29.48 1.53
N GLN A 218 22.61 -30.54 1.18
CA GLN A 218 21.75 -31.28 2.10
C GLN A 218 22.56 -32.06 3.15
N GLU A 219 23.69 -32.67 2.78
CA GLU A 219 24.60 -33.31 3.74
C GLU A 219 25.24 -32.30 4.69
N PHE A 220 25.58 -31.10 4.19
CA PHE A 220 26.02 -29.98 5.01
C PHE A 220 24.94 -29.60 6.03
N TRP A 221 23.70 -29.40 5.60
CA TRP A 221 22.59 -29.07 6.50
C TRP A 221 22.34 -30.15 7.55
N ARG A 222 22.37 -31.43 7.15
CA ARG A 222 22.21 -32.59 8.05
C ARG A 222 23.29 -32.65 9.13
N THR A 223 24.50 -32.18 8.81
CA THR A 223 25.61 -32.11 9.76
C THR A 223 25.51 -30.90 10.71
N ILE A 224 25.05 -29.74 10.21
CA ILE A 224 25.04 -28.48 10.97
C ILE A 224 23.78 -28.32 11.83
N LYS A 225 22.62 -28.78 11.37
CA LYS A 225 21.32 -28.67 12.07
C LYS A 225 21.32 -29.27 13.49
N PRO A 226 21.92 -30.45 13.76
CA PRO A 226 21.89 -31.09 15.09
C PRO A 226 22.82 -30.46 16.13
N LEU A 227 23.70 -29.53 15.74
CA LEU A 227 24.54 -28.83 16.71
C LEU A 227 23.65 -28.02 17.68
N LYS A 228 24.12 -27.73 18.90
CA LYS A 228 23.30 -27.07 19.94
C LYS A 228 22.98 -25.61 19.62
N TRP A 229 21.95 -25.30 18.84
CA TRP A 229 21.53 -23.93 18.50
C TRP A 229 20.38 -23.42 19.38
N GLN A 230 20.33 -22.12 19.65
CA GLN A 230 19.14 -21.50 20.25
C GLN A 230 17.99 -21.42 19.25
N LYS A 231 18.31 -21.11 17.98
CA LYS A 231 17.41 -21.18 16.83
C LYS A 231 18.26 -21.24 15.57
N ILE A 232 18.00 -22.20 14.68
CA ILE A 232 18.60 -22.28 13.34
C ILE A 232 17.52 -22.70 12.34
N GLN A 233 17.48 -22.08 11.17
CA GLN A 233 16.48 -22.37 10.14
C GLN A 233 17.03 -22.02 8.75
N ILE A 234 16.63 -22.78 7.73
CA ILE A 234 16.81 -22.36 6.33
C ILE A 234 15.75 -21.28 6.05
N LYS A 235 16.20 -20.13 5.57
CA LYS A 235 15.37 -18.97 5.21
C LYS A 235 14.95 -18.99 3.75
N LEU A 236 15.87 -19.38 2.86
CA LEU A 236 15.61 -19.55 1.45
C LEU A 236 16.45 -20.74 0.93
N CYS A 237 15.84 -21.52 0.05
CA CYS A 237 16.49 -22.57 -0.72
C CYS A 237 16.26 -22.25 -2.20
N GLU A 238 17.33 -22.13 -2.97
CA GLU A 238 17.28 -21.85 -4.41
C GLU A 238 17.85 -23.06 -5.14
N THR A 239 17.10 -23.60 -6.11
CA THR A 239 17.48 -24.81 -6.85
C THR A 239 17.39 -24.58 -8.35
N GLU A 240 18.40 -25.02 -9.10
CA GLU A 240 18.44 -24.93 -10.55
C GLU A 240 19.00 -26.22 -11.17
N THR A 241 18.35 -26.73 -12.21
CA THR A 241 18.71 -28.00 -12.85
C THR A 241 19.73 -27.77 -13.96
N VAL A 242 20.87 -28.45 -13.91
CA VAL A 242 21.97 -28.32 -14.87
C VAL A 242 22.09 -29.60 -15.70
N ALA A 243 22.37 -29.45 -17.01
CA ALA A 243 22.52 -30.58 -17.92
C ALA A 243 23.76 -31.44 -17.58
N ALA A 244 23.69 -32.74 -17.90
CA ALA A 244 24.74 -33.70 -17.57
C ALA A 244 26.10 -33.32 -18.22
N GLY A 245 27.08 -32.93 -17.39
CA GLY A 245 28.41 -32.50 -17.83
C GLY A 245 28.71 -31.00 -17.65
N GLY A 246 27.77 -30.19 -17.15
CA GLY A 246 27.90 -28.75 -16.98
C GLY A 246 28.64 -28.29 -15.71
N GLU A 247 29.87 -28.75 -15.45
CA GLU A 247 30.67 -28.19 -14.33
C GLU A 247 30.91 -26.68 -14.51
N ASN A 248 31.03 -26.20 -15.75
CA ASN A 248 31.18 -24.79 -16.09
C ASN A 248 29.88 -23.98 -15.88
N GLU A 249 28.71 -24.58 -16.14
CA GLU A 249 27.40 -23.95 -15.91
C GLU A 249 27.11 -23.84 -14.40
N MET A 250 27.40 -24.88 -13.62
CA MET A 250 27.34 -24.79 -12.15
C MET A 250 28.30 -23.74 -11.57
N ALA A 251 29.46 -23.52 -12.19
CA ALA A 251 30.38 -22.48 -11.76
C ALA A 251 29.83 -21.06 -12.04
N ALA A 252 29.09 -20.88 -13.15
CA ALA A 252 28.45 -19.61 -13.51
C ALA A 252 27.29 -19.22 -12.56
N LEU A 253 26.63 -20.21 -11.95
CA LEU A 253 25.54 -20.00 -10.98
C LEU A 253 26.03 -19.61 -9.57
N ARG A 254 27.31 -19.79 -9.24
CA ARG A 254 27.86 -19.45 -7.92
C ARG A 254 28.08 -17.94 -7.79
N HIS A 255 27.49 -17.32 -6.76
CA HIS A 255 27.79 -15.93 -6.41
C HIS A 255 29.11 -15.80 -5.63
N PHE A 256 29.57 -16.89 -5.01
CA PHE A 256 30.77 -16.92 -4.17
C PHE A 256 31.84 -17.90 -4.69
N ALA A 257 32.43 -17.62 -5.85
CA ALA A 257 33.38 -18.55 -6.51
C ALA A 257 34.68 -18.89 -5.75
N ALA A 258 35.05 -18.16 -4.68
CA ALA A 258 36.34 -18.24 -4.00
C ALA A 258 36.43 -19.25 -2.83
N GLY A 259 35.65 -20.34 -2.89
CA GLY A 259 35.51 -21.32 -1.80
C GLY A 259 34.65 -20.81 -0.64
N PHE A 260 34.34 -21.68 0.33
CA PHE A 260 33.62 -21.27 1.54
C PHE A 260 34.53 -20.53 2.53
N ARG A 261 34.13 -19.34 3.00
CA ARG A 261 34.93 -18.51 3.94
C ARG A 261 34.13 -17.98 5.13
N GLU A 262 34.82 -17.67 6.22
CA GLU A 262 34.24 -16.89 7.31
C GLU A 262 34.52 -15.41 7.06
N GLU A 263 33.47 -14.60 6.90
CA GLU A 263 33.57 -13.18 6.57
C GLU A 263 33.29 -12.34 7.82
N LEU A 264 34.28 -11.53 8.21
CA LEU A 264 34.22 -10.67 9.37
C LEU A 264 33.97 -9.22 8.91
N PHE A 265 32.86 -8.62 9.36
CA PHE A 265 32.40 -7.31 8.91
C PHE A 265 32.66 -6.24 9.99
N CYS A 266 33.91 -6.08 10.44
CA CYS A 266 34.30 -5.05 11.41
C CYS A 266 34.75 -3.76 10.69
N ALA A 267 34.54 -2.59 11.31
CA ALA A 267 35.08 -1.31 10.84
C ALA A 267 36.32 -0.96 11.69
N ASP A 268 37.42 -0.63 11.00
CA ASP A 268 38.76 -0.20 11.47
C ASP A 268 39.38 -0.92 12.68
N MET A 269 40.62 -1.39 12.46
CA MET A 269 41.37 -2.24 13.38
C MET A 269 42.03 -1.39 14.48
N ASP A 270 41.45 -1.36 15.68
CA ASP A 270 42.21 -1.06 16.89
C ASP A 270 42.86 -2.37 17.38
N GLU A 271 44.19 -2.45 17.31
CA GLU A 271 45.00 -3.67 17.54
C GLU A 271 44.92 -4.24 18.96
N ASP A 272 44.24 -3.59 19.91
CA ASP A 272 44.21 -3.93 21.34
C ASP A 272 42.82 -4.35 21.89
N SER A 273 41.83 -4.66 21.05
CA SER A 273 40.51 -5.12 21.53
C SER A 273 40.24 -6.62 21.30
N ASP A 274 39.77 -7.33 22.34
CA ASP A 274 39.40 -8.75 22.27
C ASP A 274 38.31 -8.99 21.20
N ALA A 275 38.69 -9.70 20.13
CA ALA A 275 37.86 -9.95 18.94
C ALA A 275 36.53 -10.72 19.19
N GLU A 276 36.23 -11.13 20.43
CA GLU A 276 35.06 -11.96 20.74
C GLU A 276 33.74 -11.19 20.94
N ASP A 277 33.79 -9.87 21.15
CA ASP A 277 32.59 -9.03 21.38
C ASP A 277 32.48 -7.77 20.50
N GLN A 278 33.26 -7.65 19.42
CA GLN A 278 33.09 -6.55 18.46
C GLN A 278 31.76 -6.67 17.68
N PRO A 279 30.97 -5.58 17.56
CA PRO A 279 29.72 -5.58 16.83
C PRO A 279 29.97 -5.67 15.32
N MET A 280 29.51 -6.76 14.71
CA MET A 280 29.61 -6.98 13.27
C MET A 280 28.72 -6.00 12.51
N SER A 281 29.32 -5.10 11.74
CA SER A 281 28.63 -4.06 10.98
C SER A 281 27.64 -4.68 10.00
N MET A 282 26.36 -4.35 10.20
CA MET A 282 25.31 -4.77 9.29
C MET A 282 25.41 -4.02 7.96
N SER A 283 25.85 -2.76 7.95
CA SER A 283 26.00 -1.97 6.72
C SER A 283 27.08 -2.54 5.80
N LEU A 284 28.21 -2.99 6.35
CA LEU A 284 29.26 -3.69 5.58
C LEU A 284 28.76 -5.03 5.02
N PHE A 285 27.95 -5.76 5.79
CA PHE A 285 27.31 -6.98 5.31
C PHE A 285 26.30 -6.71 4.17
N MET A 286 25.50 -5.65 4.27
CA MET A 286 24.57 -5.27 3.19
C MET A 286 25.32 -4.90 1.90
N LYS A 287 26.40 -4.09 2.01
CA LYS A 287 27.27 -3.76 0.87
C LYS A 287 27.92 -5.00 0.25
N PHE A 288 28.31 -5.97 1.07
CA PHE A 288 28.83 -7.25 0.60
C PHE A 288 27.79 -8.04 -0.21
N LEU A 289 26.54 -8.13 0.26
CA LEU A 289 25.47 -8.79 -0.49
C LEU A 289 25.21 -8.10 -1.84
N ASP A 290 25.21 -6.76 -1.89
CA ASP A 290 25.01 -6.02 -3.13
C ASP A 290 26.16 -6.23 -4.12
N LYS A 291 27.41 -6.22 -3.63
CA LYS A 291 28.61 -6.50 -4.44
C LYS A 291 28.57 -7.90 -5.08
N HIS A 292 27.99 -8.89 -4.38
CA HIS A 292 27.86 -10.26 -4.85
C HIS A 292 26.54 -10.54 -5.60
N ARG A 293 25.75 -9.50 -5.95
CA ARG A 293 24.44 -9.61 -6.62
C ARG A 293 23.38 -10.40 -5.83
N CYS A 294 23.52 -10.48 -4.50
CA CYS A 294 22.58 -11.14 -3.60
C CYS A 294 21.67 -10.17 -2.85
N GLY A 295 21.48 -8.92 -3.31
CA GLY A 295 20.69 -7.90 -2.60
C GLY A 295 19.22 -8.31 -2.33
N TYR A 296 18.63 -9.15 -3.18
CA TYR A 296 17.26 -9.67 -3.04
C TYR A 296 17.05 -10.45 -1.73
N ILE A 297 18.09 -11.08 -1.19
CA ILE A 297 18.00 -11.94 -0.01
C ILE A 297 17.75 -11.16 1.30
N LYS A 298 17.97 -9.84 1.29
CA LYS A 298 17.76 -8.97 2.45
C LYS A 298 16.34 -9.11 3.00
N LYS A 299 15.35 -9.22 2.11
CA LYS A 299 13.94 -9.44 2.45
C LYS A 299 13.68 -10.80 3.12
N GLU A 300 14.33 -11.86 2.68
CA GLU A 300 14.12 -13.22 3.22
C GLU A 300 14.87 -13.45 4.54
N LEU A 301 16.09 -12.91 4.67
CA LEU A 301 16.91 -13.03 5.87
C LEU A 301 16.40 -12.16 7.02
N PHE A 302 16.14 -10.89 6.73
CA PHE A 302 15.85 -9.87 7.74
C PHE A 302 14.42 -9.38 7.74
N GLY A 303 13.60 -9.91 6.82
CA GLY A 303 12.21 -9.51 6.53
C GLY A 303 11.65 -8.53 7.54
N PHE A 304 11.46 -7.29 7.09
CA PHE A 304 10.71 -6.31 7.86
C PHE A 304 9.50 -7.03 8.43
N GLN A 305 9.40 -7.09 9.77
CA GLN A 305 8.49 -7.99 10.46
C GLN A 305 7.11 -7.83 9.84
N LYS A 306 6.52 -8.95 9.36
CA LYS A 306 5.12 -8.95 8.95
C LYS A 306 4.31 -8.44 10.13
N LEU A 307 3.85 -7.19 10.03
CA LEU A 307 3.07 -6.59 11.10
C LEU A 307 1.78 -7.40 11.25
N THR A 308 1.50 -7.83 12.47
CA THR A 308 0.32 -8.64 12.76
C THR A 308 -0.79 -7.74 13.29
N ARG A 309 -1.97 -7.81 12.68
CA ARG A 309 -3.13 -7.03 13.12
C ARG A 309 -3.71 -7.58 14.43
N VAL A 310 -3.94 -6.70 15.39
CA VAL A 310 -4.62 -6.96 16.66
C VAL A 310 -5.71 -5.91 16.85
N ASP A 311 -6.98 -6.32 16.86
CA ASP A 311 -8.11 -5.41 17.07
C ASP A 311 -8.31 -5.10 18.56
N TYR A 312 -8.44 -3.82 18.92
CA TYR A 312 -8.61 -3.39 20.32
C TYR A 312 -10.06 -3.08 20.67
N THR A 313 -10.66 -2.11 19.97
CA THR A 313 -12.01 -1.63 20.26
C THR A 313 -12.62 -0.88 19.07
N ASN A 314 -13.91 -0.60 19.15
CA ASN A 314 -14.63 0.21 18.18
C ASN A 314 -15.29 1.40 18.90
N VAL A 315 -15.09 2.61 18.38
CA VAL A 315 -15.70 3.85 18.90
C VAL A 315 -16.71 4.42 17.89
N GLY A 316 -17.30 5.58 18.18
CA GLY A 316 -18.11 6.30 17.20
C GLY A 316 -17.28 6.76 15.99
N LEU A 317 -17.91 7.44 15.05
CA LEU A 317 -17.21 7.94 13.87
C LEU A 317 -16.05 8.84 14.26
N THR A 318 -14.93 8.74 13.56
CA THR A 318 -13.73 9.55 13.86
C THR A 318 -13.35 10.44 12.69
N GLY A 319 -12.82 11.61 13.01
CA GLY A 319 -12.21 12.52 12.03
C GLY A 319 -10.69 12.42 12.01
N PRO A 320 -10.02 13.19 11.14
CA PRO A 320 -8.58 13.40 11.22
C PRO A 320 -8.15 13.88 12.61
N ASN A 321 -6.91 13.59 13.02
CA ASN A 321 -6.35 14.07 14.29
C ASN A 321 -7.17 13.70 15.56
N SER A 322 -7.89 12.58 15.54
CA SER A 322 -8.76 12.13 16.65
C SER A 322 -8.05 11.26 17.70
N LEU A 323 -6.91 10.64 17.35
CA LEU A 323 -6.19 9.67 18.19
C LEU A 323 -4.84 10.20 18.66
N GLN A 324 -4.51 9.98 19.94
CA GLN A 324 -3.19 10.28 20.52
C GLN A 324 -2.72 9.19 21.48
N LEU A 325 -1.41 8.94 21.53
CA LEU A 325 -0.80 8.02 22.50
C LEU A 325 -0.15 8.79 23.65
N LEU A 326 -0.62 8.55 24.87
CA LEU A 326 -0.02 9.15 26.05
C LEU A 326 1.38 8.58 26.29
N PRO A 327 2.36 9.42 26.66
CA PRO A 327 3.69 8.95 27.01
C PRO A 327 3.65 8.04 28.26
N PRO A 328 4.56 7.06 28.35
CA PRO A 328 4.61 6.13 29.47
C PRO A 328 4.86 6.86 30.80
N SER A 329 4.34 6.32 31.89
CA SER A 329 4.45 6.93 33.23
C SER A 329 5.88 6.87 33.76
N ALA A 330 6.42 8.01 34.18
CA ALA A 330 7.82 8.21 34.60
C ALA A 330 8.28 7.43 35.87
N SER A 331 7.43 6.63 36.52
CA SER A 331 7.79 5.97 37.80
C SER A 331 8.80 4.82 37.69
N THR A 332 9.31 4.52 36.50
CA THR A 332 10.27 3.42 36.24
C THR A 332 11.37 3.81 35.23
N ALA A 333 11.63 5.10 35.02
CA ALA A 333 12.66 5.54 34.07
C ALA A 333 14.07 5.41 34.68
N SER A 334 14.80 4.34 34.32
CA SER A 334 16.26 4.33 34.41
C SER A 334 16.86 5.17 33.28
N THR A 335 17.93 5.88 33.60
CA THR A 335 18.64 6.93 32.83
C THR A 335 19.40 6.45 31.58
N SER A 336 18.78 5.65 30.72
CA SER A 336 19.34 5.32 29.40
C SER A 336 18.25 5.04 28.37
N GLY A 337 18.04 5.96 27.42
CA GLY A 337 17.55 5.76 26.04
C GLY A 337 16.38 4.79 25.72
N GLY A 338 15.63 4.26 26.69
CA GLY A 338 14.79 3.06 26.52
C GLY A 338 13.30 3.26 26.76
N GLY A 339 12.77 4.48 26.63
CA GLY A 339 11.36 4.79 26.89
C GLY A 339 10.35 4.18 25.90
N HIS A 340 10.80 3.70 24.73
CA HIS A 340 9.97 3.25 23.61
C HIS A 340 9.33 1.87 23.78
N LYS A 341 9.52 1.21 24.94
CA LYS A 341 9.14 -0.20 25.14
C LYS A 341 8.09 -0.42 26.23
N GLN A 342 7.61 0.65 26.87
CA GLN A 342 6.56 0.56 27.88
C GLN A 342 5.17 0.78 27.30
N GLN A 343 4.19 0.11 27.89
CA GLN A 343 2.80 0.17 27.45
C GLN A 343 2.20 1.58 27.65
N GLN A 344 1.67 2.13 26.58
CA GLN A 344 1.05 3.45 26.49
C GLN A 344 -0.48 3.36 26.60
N LYS A 345 -1.12 4.52 26.78
CA LYS A 345 -2.58 4.64 26.79
C LYS A 345 -3.05 5.36 25.54
N VAL A 346 -4.16 4.92 24.98
CA VAL A 346 -4.78 5.50 23.79
C VAL A 346 -5.88 6.47 24.22
N ALA A 347 -5.76 7.74 23.83
CA ALA A 347 -6.82 8.72 23.92
C ALA A 347 -7.46 8.90 22.54
N ILE A 348 -8.79 8.80 22.48
CA ILE A 348 -9.57 8.88 21.25
C ILE A 348 -10.82 9.72 21.48
N GLY A 349 -11.10 10.66 20.56
CA GLY A 349 -12.33 11.45 20.53
C GLY A 349 -13.14 11.13 19.28
N ASP A 350 -14.44 10.88 19.44
CA ASP A 350 -15.36 10.61 18.33
C ASP A 350 -16.28 11.80 18.00
N GLN A 351 -17.02 11.66 16.90
CA GLN A 351 -17.94 12.67 16.39
C GLN A 351 -19.25 12.76 17.19
N ASP A 352 -19.50 11.82 18.11
CA ASP A 352 -20.62 11.88 19.07
C ASP A 352 -20.24 12.70 20.33
N GLY A 353 -19.03 13.29 20.32
CA GLY A 353 -18.53 14.15 21.37
C GLY A 353 -17.94 13.39 22.55
N VAL A 354 -17.65 12.09 22.39
CA VAL A 354 -17.13 11.23 23.45
C VAL A 354 -15.61 11.13 23.36
N LEU A 355 -14.94 11.61 24.40
CA LEU A 355 -13.53 11.33 24.69
C LEU A 355 -13.40 10.08 25.56
N GLN A 356 -12.59 9.12 25.12
CA GLN A 356 -12.27 7.88 25.83
C GLN A 356 -10.75 7.71 25.98
N LEU A 357 -10.31 7.24 27.15
CA LEU A 357 -8.94 6.83 27.42
C LEU A 357 -8.91 5.35 27.81
N PHE A 358 -8.16 4.53 27.09
CA PHE A 358 -8.02 3.11 27.40
C PHE A 358 -6.56 2.62 27.30
N SER A 359 -6.30 1.43 27.84
CA SER A 359 -5.05 0.69 27.65
C SER A 359 -5.34 -0.80 27.56
N MET A 360 -4.41 -1.59 27.04
CA MET A 360 -4.49 -3.05 27.16
C MET A 360 -3.83 -3.48 28.46
N LYS A 361 -4.30 -4.57 29.07
CA LYS A 361 -3.61 -5.22 30.20
C LYS A 361 -3.93 -6.71 30.14
N LYS A 362 -2.90 -7.56 29.99
CA LYS A 362 -3.07 -9.01 29.80
C LYS A 362 -4.07 -9.34 28.67
N ASP A 363 -3.93 -8.66 27.54
CA ASP A 363 -4.81 -8.80 26.36
C ASP A 363 -6.29 -8.42 26.56
N GLU A 364 -6.64 -7.80 27.69
CA GLU A 364 -7.96 -7.24 27.93
C GLU A 364 -7.97 -5.70 27.84
N LEU A 365 -9.06 -5.14 27.32
CA LEU A 365 -9.28 -3.70 27.20
C LEU A 365 -9.64 -3.11 28.57
N GLN A 366 -8.81 -2.20 29.08
CA GLN A 366 -9.07 -1.43 30.30
C GLN A 366 -9.41 0.03 29.95
N VAL A 367 -10.68 0.40 30.11
CA VAL A 367 -11.13 1.80 29.98
C VAL A 367 -10.83 2.55 31.29
N HIS A 368 -10.04 3.63 31.21
CA HIS A 368 -9.70 4.47 32.37
C HIS A 368 -10.77 5.52 32.63
N PHE A 369 -11.27 6.17 31.57
CA PHE A 369 -12.45 7.03 31.63
C PHE A 369 -13.11 7.12 30.25
N LYS A 370 -14.39 7.46 30.26
CA LYS A 370 -15.21 7.81 29.09
C LYS A 370 -16.09 8.99 29.47
N THR A 371 -16.07 10.04 28.67
CA THR A 371 -16.91 11.23 28.89
C THR A 371 -18.34 11.00 28.39
N LEU A 372 -19.26 11.86 28.80
CA LEU A 372 -20.62 11.85 28.27
C LEU A 372 -20.64 12.40 26.83
N PRO A 373 -21.55 11.94 25.97
CA PRO A 373 -21.74 12.53 24.64
C PRO A 373 -21.95 14.04 24.71
N SER A 374 -21.34 14.75 23.77
CA SER A 374 -21.31 16.22 23.69
C SER A 374 -21.28 16.65 22.22
N GLU A 375 -20.82 17.86 21.95
CA GLU A 375 -20.61 18.34 20.59
C GLU A 375 -19.45 17.58 19.91
N LYS A 376 -19.55 17.41 18.59
CA LYS A 376 -18.57 16.69 17.76
C LYS A 376 -17.13 17.12 18.07
N ILE A 377 -16.26 16.16 18.41
CA ILE A 377 -14.83 16.42 18.59
C ILE A 377 -14.18 16.50 17.21
N ALA A 378 -13.57 17.65 16.92
CA ALA A 378 -12.87 17.91 15.68
C ALA A 378 -11.38 17.52 15.75
N SER A 379 -10.75 17.64 16.92
CA SER A 379 -9.33 17.35 17.10
C SER A 379 -8.99 16.97 18.54
N VAL A 380 -8.04 16.05 18.70
CA VAL A 380 -7.45 15.64 19.98
C VAL A 380 -5.93 15.83 19.89
N LYS A 381 -5.37 16.62 20.81
CA LYS A 381 -3.91 16.81 20.92
C LYS A 381 -3.44 16.65 22.36
N LEU A 382 -2.19 16.24 22.52
CA LEU A 382 -1.54 16.22 23.81
C LEU A 382 -0.79 17.53 24.04
N GLY A 383 -0.83 18.02 25.27
CA GLY A 383 -0.06 19.20 25.68
C GLY A 383 0.51 19.04 27.09
N GLY A 384 1.44 19.92 27.42
CA GLY A 384 2.12 19.99 28.71
C GLY A 384 2.88 21.29 28.82
N GLN A 385 3.32 21.64 30.04
CA GLN A 385 4.18 22.81 30.24
C GLN A 385 5.49 22.65 29.45
N ALA A 386 6.06 23.75 28.95
CA ALA A 386 7.32 23.70 28.21
C ALA A 386 8.41 22.94 29.00
N GLY A 387 9.06 21.98 28.34
CA GLY A 387 10.07 21.11 28.97
C GLY A 387 9.50 19.95 29.82
N SER A 388 8.19 19.87 30.04
CA SER A 388 7.53 18.75 30.72
C SER A 388 6.94 17.74 29.73
N VAL A 389 6.66 16.53 30.22
CA VAL A 389 6.00 15.49 29.43
C VAL A 389 4.59 15.96 29.02
N ALA A 390 4.28 15.91 27.73
CA ALA A 390 2.95 16.25 27.21
C ALA A 390 1.93 15.16 27.60
N ASP A 391 1.17 15.43 28.65
CA ASP A 391 0.40 14.43 29.38
C ASP A 391 -1.06 14.84 29.65
N LYS A 392 -1.42 16.05 29.23
CA LYS A 392 -2.78 16.60 29.24
C LYS A 392 -3.42 16.40 27.87
N ILE A 393 -4.68 16.04 27.88
CA ILE A 393 -5.46 15.77 26.67
C ILE A 393 -6.31 17.01 26.40
N PHE A 394 -6.14 17.63 25.24
CA PHE A 394 -6.97 18.74 24.79
C PHE A 394 -7.90 18.24 23.68
N THR A 395 -9.14 18.69 23.70
CA THR A 395 -10.15 18.41 22.68
C THR A 395 -10.75 19.71 22.16
N ALA A 396 -10.86 19.85 20.85
CA ALA A 396 -11.61 20.93 20.21
C ALA A 396 -12.99 20.43 19.78
N SER A 397 -14.03 21.19 20.13
CA SER A 397 -15.42 20.93 19.77
C SER A 397 -16.14 22.26 19.59
N GLU A 398 -16.83 22.45 18.46
CA GLU A 398 -17.39 23.76 18.06
C GLU A 398 -16.35 24.88 18.16
N ASN A 399 -16.60 25.93 18.95
CA ASN A 399 -15.69 27.05 19.22
C ASN A 399 -14.94 26.92 20.56
N LYS A 400 -14.97 25.74 21.20
CA LYS A 400 -14.44 25.51 22.55
C LYS A 400 -13.28 24.52 22.56
N VAL A 401 -12.31 24.76 23.44
CA VAL A 401 -11.20 23.86 23.75
C VAL A 401 -11.33 23.40 25.20
N ARG A 402 -11.45 22.08 25.39
CA ARG A 402 -11.54 21.44 26.72
C ARG A 402 -10.25 20.69 27.02
N GLY A 403 -9.74 20.80 28.24
CA GLY A 403 -8.51 20.15 28.70
C GLY A 403 -8.79 19.16 29.83
N PHE A 404 -8.38 17.91 29.65
CA PHE A 404 -8.57 16.80 30.58
C PHE A 404 -7.23 16.25 31.04
N ASN A 405 -7.17 15.83 32.32
CA ASN A 405 -6.02 15.08 32.81
C ASN A 405 -6.14 13.58 32.49
N LYS A 406 -5.09 12.80 32.78
CA LYS A 406 -5.06 11.34 32.60
C LYS A 406 -6.15 10.55 33.35
N LYS A 407 -6.84 11.19 34.32
CA LYS A 407 -7.93 10.61 35.11
C LYS A 407 -9.31 11.04 34.59
N GLY A 408 -9.38 11.81 33.51
CA GLY A 408 -10.63 12.31 32.94
C GLY A 408 -11.22 13.54 33.64
N LYS A 409 -10.50 14.15 34.59
CA LYS A 409 -10.96 15.41 35.22
C LYS A 409 -10.69 16.58 34.28
N LEU A 410 -11.75 17.32 33.96
CA LEU A 410 -11.69 18.60 33.26
C LEU A 410 -10.95 19.63 34.13
N PHE A 411 -9.92 20.27 33.57
CA PHE A 411 -9.16 21.34 34.24
C PHE A 411 -9.14 22.65 33.44
N LEU A 412 -9.48 22.59 32.15
CA LEU A 412 -9.60 23.76 31.28
C LEU A 412 -10.88 23.64 30.45
N ALA A 413 -11.66 24.70 30.40
CA ALA A 413 -12.74 24.87 29.43
C ALA A 413 -12.63 26.30 28.90
N PHE A 414 -12.11 26.44 27.69
CA PHE A 414 -11.83 27.73 27.07
C PHE A 414 -12.73 27.92 25.84
N GLU A 415 -13.45 29.03 25.81
CA GLU A 415 -14.23 29.44 24.66
C GLU A 415 -13.42 30.44 23.84
N THR A 416 -13.19 30.13 22.57
CA THR A 416 -12.36 30.93 21.68
C THR A 416 -13.17 32.10 21.10
N SER A 417 -12.50 33.13 20.59
CA SER A 417 -13.12 34.23 19.83
C SER A 417 -13.51 33.85 18.39
N LEU A 418 -13.34 32.57 17.99
CA LEU A 418 -13.71 32.10 16.66
C LEU A 418 -15.23 32.08 16.48
N THR A 419 -15.69 32.65 15.38
CA THR A 419 -17.10 32.56 14.94
C THR A 419 -17.42 31.26 14.22
N GLU A 420 -16.38 30.55 13.77
CA GLU A 420 -16.47 29.30 13.03
C GLU A 420 -16.11 28.12 13.94
N THR A 421 -16.56 26.91 13.56
CA THR A 421 -16.17 25.68 14.26
C THR A 421 -14.67 25.41 14.07
N ILE A 422 -13.97 25.08 15.15
CA ILE A 422 -12.56 24.69 15.13
C ILE A 422 -12.42 23.41 14.31
N ARG A 423 -11.58 23.45 13.29
CA ARG A 423 -11.27 22.33 12.40
C ARG A 423 -9.94 21.68 12.74
N SER A 424 -8.93 22.49 13.07
CA SER A 424 -7.62 22.01 13.49
C SER A 424 -7.08 22.85 14.65
N MET A 425 -6.26 22.22 15.48
CA MET A 425 -5.59 22.87 16.58
C MET A 425 -4.18 22.31 16.79
N CYS A 426 -3.30 23.15 17.32
CA CYS A 426 -1.97 22.76 17.79
C CYS A 426 -1.77 23.31 19.20
N VAL A 427 -1.26 22.47 20.10
CA VAL A 427 -0.97 22.84 21.49
C VAL A 427 0.52 22.71 21.73
N SER A 428 1.15 23.78 22.19
CA SER A 428 2.58 23.86 22.40
C SER A 428 2.88 24.69 23.65
N GLY A 429 3.18 24.02 24.77
CA GLY A 429 3.42 24.74 26.02
C GLY A 429 2.19 25.55 26.46
N SER A 430 2.39 26.87 26.61
CA SER A 430 1.35 27.86 26.89
C SER A 430 0.61 28.34 25.64
N ASP A 431 1.14 28.06 24.45
CA ASP A 431 0.63 28.52 23.17
C ASP A 431 -0.42 27.54 22.63
N LEU A 432 -1.57 28.09 22.25
CA LEU A 432 -2.70 27.38 21.67
C LEU A 432 -3.01 28.02 20.31
N LEU A 433 -2.83 27.23 19.26
CA LEU A 433 -3.16 27.62 17.89
C LEU A 433 -4.47 26.94 17.51
N VAL A 434 -5.45 27.70 17.04
CA VAL A 434 -6.74 27.17 16.59
C VAL A 434 -7.11 27.75 15.24
N CYS A 435 -7.65 26.90 14.37
CA CYS A 435 -8.10 27.27 13.03
C CYS A 435 -9.56 26.87 12.83
N GLY A 436 -10.35 27.81 12.33
CA GLY A 436 -11.63 27.55 11.68
C GLY A 436 -11.43 27.18 10.20
N ASN A 437 -12.40 27.53 9.34
CA ASN A 437 -12.25 27.41 7.91
C ASN A 437 -11.40 28.54 7.34
N HIS A 438 -11.57 29.77 7.81
CA HIS A 438 -10.81 30.92 7.29
C HIS A 438 -10.05 31.68 8.36
N VAL A 439 -10.35 31.46 9.64
CA VAL A 439 -9.78 32.24 10.73
C VAL A 439 -8.74 31.40 11.48
N TYR A 440 -7.54 31.93 11.63
CA TYR A 440 -6.50 31.43 12.52
C TYR A 440 -6.38 32.36 13.72
N ASN A 441 -6.43 31.81 14.94
CA ASN A 441 -6.15 32.54 16.17
C ASN A 441 -5.01 31.88 16.95
N HIS A 442 -4.12 32.72 17.46
CA HIS A 442 -3.04 32.35 18.38
C HIS A 442 -3.38 32.87 19.77
N TYR A 443 -3.48 31.96 20.74
CA TYR A 443 -3.64 32.28 22.15
C TYR A 443 -2.38 31.89 22.92
N ARG A 444 -2.06 32.66 23.95
CA ARG A 444 -1.07 32.32 24.97
C ARG A 444 -1.71 32.47 26.34
N ASP A 445 -1.72 31.40 27.13
CA ASP A 445 -2.43 31.34 28.41
C ASP A 445 -3.89 31.82 28.32
N CYS A 446 -4.59 31.35 27.27
CA CYS A 446 -5.98 31.70 26.96
C CYS A 446 -6.22 33.20 26.65
N LYS A 447 -5.17 33.97 26.38
CA LYS A 447 -5.27 35.36 25.90
C LYS A 447 -4.90 35.43 24.43
N GLU A 448 -5.70 36.12 23.63
CA GLU A 448 -5.43 36.28 22.21
C GLU A 448 -4.17 37.13 21.99
N VAL A 449 -3.21 36.59 21.24
CA VAL A 449 -1.95 37.24 20.86
C VAL A 449 -2.05 37.83 19.46
N GLY A 450 -2.75 37.12 18.56
CA GLY A 450 -2.99 37.57 17.21
C GLY A 450 -3.95 36.68 16.46
N SER A 451 -4.52 37.22 15.40
CA SER A 451 -5.43 36.52 14.50
C SER A 451 -5.07 36.83 13.04
N TYR A 452 -5.37 35.88 12.17
CA TYR A 452 -5.15 35.97 10.73
C TYR A 452 -6.38 35.44 9.98
N LEU A 453 -6.83 36.21 8.99
CA LEU A 453 -7.93 35.83 8.12
C LEU A 453 -7.37 35.36 6.78
N CYS A 454 -7.54 34.08 6.51
CA CYS A 454 -7.03 33.40 5.34
C CYS A 454 -7.98 33.53 4.14
N GLY A 455 -7.38 33.79 2.97
CA GLY A 455 -8.01 33.74 1.65
C GLY A 455 -8.78 32.45 1.39
N ASP A 456 -8.10 31.36 1.70
CA ASP A 456 -8.47 29.98 1.38
C ASP A 456 -8.99 29.24 2.61
N VAL A 457 -9.57 28.06 2.40
CA VAL A 457 -9.93 27.18 3.51
C VAL A 457 -8.65 26.61 4.15
N ILE A 458 -8.48 26.81 5.44
CA ILE A 458 -7.41 26.23 6.26
C ILE A 458 -7.74 24.76 6.50
N VAL A 459 -6.84 23.89 6.08
CA VAL A 459 -6.97 22.43 6.21
C VAL A 459 -6.36 21.95 7.51
N ASP A 460 -5.13 22.38 7.81
CA ASP A 460 -4.38 21.97 9.01
C ASP A 460 -3.38 23.05 9.46
N VAL A 461 -2.94 22.96 10.72
CA VAL A 461 -1.98 23.88 11.33
C VAL A 461 -0.87 23.14 12.07
N ALA A 462 0.36 23.60 11.87
CA ALA A 462 1.54 23.11 12.58
C ALA A 462 2.35 24.25 13.19
N ALA A 463 3.04 23.95 14.29
CA ALA A 463 3.95 24.86 14.97
C ALA A 463 5.38 24.34 14.87
N LEU A 464 6.30 25.21 14.46
CA LEU A 464 7.75 24.98 14.48
C LEU A 464 8.39 25.78 15.61
N CYS A 465 9.51 25.28 16.13
CA CYS A 465 10.17 25.83 17.32
C CYS A 465 9.25 26.02 18.55
N PRO A 466 8.46 25.01 18.94
CA PRO A 466 7.44 25.11 19.99
C PRO A 466 7.98 25.58 21.36
N ASN A 467 9.25 25.30 21.66
CA ASN A 467 9.87 25.63 22.94
C ASN A 467 10.55 27.01 22.96
N ASN A 468 10.60 27.72 21.83
CA ASN A 468 11.16 29.06 21.74
C ASN A 468 10.04 30.09 21.58
N THR A 469 9.55 30.61 22.71
CA THR A 469 8.41 31.54 22.78
C THR A 469 8.63 32.86 22.04
N SER A 470 9.89 33.21 21.71
CA SER A 470 10.26 34.43 20.98
C SER A 470 10.17 34.30 19.46
N ARG A 471 10.10 33.08 18.91
CA ARG A 471 10.16 32.82 17.46
C ARG A 471 9.26 31.65 17.02
N LEU A 472 8.05 31.58 17.57
CA LEU A 472 7.07 30.58 17.17
C LEU A 472 6.67 30.79 15.71
N ILE A 473 7.07 29.87 14.83
CA ILE A 473 6.67 29.89 13.42
C ILE A 473 5.46 28.96 13.27
N THR A 474 4.39 29.49 12.70
CA THR A 474 3.19 28.71 12.40
C THR A 474 3.13 28.45 10.90
N VAL A 475 2.77 27.22 10.51
CA VAL A 475 2.52 26.86 9.12
C VAL A 475 1.05 26.49 8.97
N LEU A 476 0.37 27.16 8.04
CA LEU A 476 -1.02 26.87 7.66
C LEU A 476 -1.04 26.15 6.32
N ALA A 477 -1.67 24.98 6.26
CA ALA A 477 -2.00 24.31 5.01
C ALA A 477 -3.34 24.81 4.49
N CYS A 478 -3.38 25.27 3.25
CA CYS A 478 -4.56 25.89 2.65
C CYS A 478 -5.04 25.13 1.41
N SER A 479 -6.36 25.04 1.22
CA SER A 479 -6.97 24.33 0.09
C SER A 479 -6.59 24.91 -1.27
N GLY A 480 -6.23 26.19 -1.34
CA GLY A 480 -5.77 26.89 -2.56
C GLY A 480 -4.37 26.51 -3.03
N ARG A 481 -3.88 25.30 -2.69
CA ARG A 481 -2.54 24.77 -3.05
C ARG A 481 -1.39 25.65 -2.54
N VAL A 482 -1.49 26.12 -1.30
CA VAL A 482 -0.43 26.93 -0.66
C VAL A 482 -0.19 26.53 0.79
N LEU A 483 1.07 26.66 1.25
CA LEU A 483 1.41 26.72 2.67
C LEU A 483 1.72 28.17 3.03
N ARG A 484 1.04 28.71 4.03
CA ARG A 484 1.34 30.05 4.55
C ARG A 484 2.19 29.92 5.81
N VAL A 485 3.40 30.47 5.76
CA VAL A 485 4.31 30.52 6.91
C VAL A 485 4.09 31.84 7.62
N LEU A 486 3.62 31.77 8.86
CA LEU A 486 3.28 32.91 9.70
C LEU A 486 4.27 33.05 10.86
N GLU A 487 4.54 34.29 11.22
CA GLU A 487 5.26 34.67 12.43
C GLU A 487 4.48 35.81 13.11
N HIS A 488 4.13 35.65 14.38
CA HIS A 488 3.26 36.60 15.12
C HIS A 488 1.93 36.91 14.40
N ALA A 489 1.25 35.87 13.89
CA ALA A 489 0.00 35.98 13.11
C ALA A 489 0.10 36.84 11.83
N ARG A 490 1.31 37.11 11.32
CA ARG A 490 1.54 37.78 10.04
C ARG A 490 2.20 36.82 9.06
N VAL A 491 1.78 36.87 7.80
CA VAL A 491 2.36 36.03 6.74
C VAL A 491 3.80 36.51 6.48
N ARG A 492 4.76 35.64 6.76
CA ARG A 492 6.18 35.81 6.44
C ARG A 492 6.45 35.45 4.98
N GLN A 493 5.88 34.33 4.53
CA GLN A 493 6.04 33.80 3.19
C GLN A 493 4.85 32.89 2.84
N THR A 494 4.50 32.85 1.56
CA THR A 494 3.55 31.87 1.00
C THR A 494 4.34 30.92 0.10
N LEU A 495 4.21 29.62 0.33
CA LEU A 495 4.82 28.56 -0.47
C LEU A 495 3.74 27.96 -1.35
N GLU A 496 4.02 27.88 -2.64
CA GLU A 496 3.09 27.31 -3.61
C GLU A 496 3.31 25.80 -3.76
N LEU A 497 2.22 25.10 -4.03
CA LEU A 497 2.18 23.65 -4.08
C LEU A 497 1.56 23.17 -5.39
N ASP A 498 1.99 22.01 -5.85
CA ASP A 498 1.43 21.39 -7.06
C ASP A 498 0.05 20.74 -6.80
N SER A 499 -0.25 20.45 -5.54
CA SER A 499 -1.42 19.68 -5.09
C SER A 499 -2.00 20.25 -3.81
N VAL A 500 -3.24 19.86 -3.48
CA VAL A 500 -3.94 20.38 -2.30
C VAL A 500 -3.37 19.69 -1.04
N PRO A 501 -2.84 20.43 -0.06
CA PRO A 501 -2.31 19.85 1.17
C PRO A 501 -3.46 19.35 2.05
N THR A 502 -3.31 18.17 2.64
CA THR A 502 -4.36 17.49 3.42
C THR A 502 -4.03 17.35 4.90
N VAL A 503 -2.74 17.27 5.26
CA VAL A 503 -2.28 17.11 6.64
C VAL A 503 -0.85 17.62 6.81
N LEU A 504 -0.57 18.22 7.96
CA LEU A 504 0.76 18.63 8.37
C LEU A 504 1.25 17.81 9.56
N TYR A 505 2.52 17.41 9.54
CA TYR A 505 3.14 16.69 10.64
C TYR A 505 4.56 17.19 10.89
N VAL A 506 4.89 17.44 12.15
CA VAL A 506 6.23 17.88 12.58
C VAL A 506 6.92 16.71 13.26
N PRO A 507 7.98 16.13 12.67
CA PRO A 507 8.75 15.05 13.28
C PRO A 507 9.33 15.45 14.64
N LYS A 508 9.42 14.49 15.56
CA LYS A 508 10.00 14.74 16.89
C LYS A 508 11.51 14.96 16.76
N GLY A 509 12.03 15.93 17.51
CA GLY A 509 13.47 16.20 17.56
C GLY A 509 14.05 17.06 16.43
N ILE A 510 13.28 17.37 15.38
CA ILE A 510 13.74 18.20 14.25
C ILE A 510 12.83 19.42 14.09
N GLY A 511 13.27 20.56 14.64
CA GLY A 511 12.42 21.74 14.86
C GLY A 511 12.13 22.63 13.65
N ASP A 512 12.76 22.38 12.51
CA ASP A 512 12.69 23.15 11.26
C ASP A 512 12.15 22.34 10.06
N ARG A 513 11.73 21.09 10.31
CA ARG A 513 11.19 20.17 9.31
C ARG A 513 9.70 20.01 9.46
N ILE A 514 8.99 20.00 8.35
CA ILE A 514 7.56 19.70 8.29
C ILE A 514 7.26 18.76 7.13
N LEU A 515 6.54 17.68 7.44
CA LEU A 515 5.99 16.77 6.45
C LEU A 515 4.59 17.24 6.07
N CYS A 516 4.32 17.27 4.76
CA CYS A 516 3.03 17.60 4.21
C CYS A 516 2.52 16.43 3.35
N GLY A 517 1.31 15.96 3.66
CA GLY A 517 0.58 15.02 2.81
C GLY A 517 -0.33 15.77 1.85
N PHE A 518 -0.59 15.19 0.67
CA PHE A 518 -1.36 15.83 -0.40
C PHE A 518 -2.54 14.98 -0.88
N SER A 519 -3.47 15.64 -1.60
CA SER A 519 -4.66 15.03 -2.18
C SER A 519 -4.36 14.04 -3.31
N ASP A 520 -3.25 14.21 -4.02
CA ASP A 520 -2.76 13.27 -5.04
C ASP A 520 -1.99 12.08 -4.44
N GLY A 521 -1.88 12.03 -3.11
CA GLY A 521 -1.19 10.97 -2.41
C GLY A 521 0.32 11.14 -2.26
N SER A 522 0.90 12.23 -2.76
CA SER A 522 2.31 12.54 -2.53
C SER A 522 2.57 12.94 -1.06
N VAL A 523 3.82 12.79 -0.63
CA VAL A 523 4.32 13.28 0.67
C VAL A 523 5.61 14.03 0.44
N ILE A 524 5.67 15.29 0.87
CA ILE A 524 6.82 16.18 0.70
C ILE A 524 7.31 16.64 2.06
N LEU A 525 8.64 16.60 2.24
CA LEU A 525 9.35 17.20 3.35
C LEU A 525 9.76 18.62 2.99
N PHE A 526 9.33 19.59 3.80
CA PHE A 526 9.80 20.97 3.72
C PHE A 526 10.80 21.25 4.83
N HIS A 527 11.96 21.76 4.44
CA HIS A 527 12.99 22.26 5.33
C HIS A 527 12.89 23.78 5.35
N LEU A 528 12.33 24.32 6.43
CA LEU A 528 12.05 25.74 6.57
C LEU A 528 13.19 26.41 7.32
N ASN A 529 13.97 27.24 6.61
CA ASN A 529 15.00 28.01 7.30
C ASN A 529 14.33 29.02 8.25
N LEU A 530 14.65 28.90 9.53
CA LEU A 530 14.07 29.77 10.56
C LEU A 530 14.58 31.21 10.41
N LEU A 531 15.76 31.42 9.82
CA LEU A 531 16.41 32.74 9.71
C LEU A 531 16.24 33.38 8.32
N SER A 532 16.11 32.59 7.24
CA SER A 532 15.93 33.09 5.87
C SER A 532 14.61 32.62 5.25
N THR A 533 14.20 33.20 4.12
CA THR A 533 13.02 32.78 3.35
C THR A 533 13.31 31.57 2.44
N GLU A 534 14.49 30.95 2.59
CA GLU A 534 14.86 29.77 1.83
C GLU A 534 14.12 28.55 2.37
N VAL A 535 13.53 27.81 1.44
CA VAL A 535 12.83 26.57 1.73
C VAL A 535 13.36 25.50 0.80
N LYS A 536 13.87 24.42 1.38
CA LYS A 536 14.19 23.22 0.60
C LYS A 536 12.98 22.29 0.64
N ARG A 537 12.66 21.68 -0.49
CA ARG A 537 11.57 20.71 -0.63
C ARG A 537 12.13 19.40 -1.16
N GLU A 538 11.75 18.30 -0.53
CA GLU A 538 12.17 16.95 -0.88
C GLU A 538 10.93 16.06 -1.00
N VAL A 539 10.72 15.45 -2.17
CA VAL A 539 9.57 14.56 -2.39
C VAL A 539 9.93 13.18 -1.86
N LEU A 540 9.27 12.74 -0.79
CA LEU A 540 9.54 11.45 -0.15
C LEU A 540 8.71 10.33 -0.76
N VAL A 541 7.45 10.62 -1.06
CA VAL A 541 6.53 9.69 -1.69
C VAL A 541 5.93 10.37 -2.91
N ALA A 542 6.14 9.77 -4.08
CA ALA A 542 5.63 10.21 -5.37
C ALA A 542 4.85 9.08 -6.04
N ASP A 543 4.02 9.42 -7.03
CA ASP A 543 3.44 8.44 -7.92
C ASP A 543 4.56 7.77 -8.75
N ARG A 544 4.68 6.45 -8.71
CA ARG A 544 5.66 5.68 -9.46
C ARG A 544 4.96 4.96 -10.59
N GLU A 545 5.53 5.05 -11.80
CA GLU A 545 4.98 4.37 -12.98
C GLU A 545 4.73 2.88 -12.69
N GLY A 546 3.46 2.45 -12.81
CA GLY A 546 3.04 1.06 -12.61
C GLY A 546 2.32 0.73 -11.29
N GLU A 547 2.31 1.61 -10.27
CA GLU A 547 1.63 1.33 -8.98
C GLU A 547 0.18 1.83 -8.85
N GLY A 548 -0.34 2.51 -9.88
CA GLY A 548 -1.69 3.09 -9.92
C GLY A 548 -1.84 4.35 -9.06
N ILE A 549 -2.84 5.17 -9.38
CA ILE A 549 -3.06 6.48 -8.73
C ILE A 549 -3.15 6.32 -7.20
N LEU A 550 -2.28 7.02 -6.48
CA LEU A 550 -2.26 7.05 -5.03
C LEU A 550 -3.48 7.81 -4.49
N SER A 551 -4.11 7.29 -3.44
CA SER A 551 -5.20 7.98 -2.75
C SER A 551 -4.66 9.08 -1.83
N ALA A 552 -5.48 10.12 -1.61
CA ALA A 552 -5.17 11.26 -0.74
C ALA A 552 -4.62 10.81 0.63
N VAL A 553 -3.56 11.48 1.08
CA VAL A 553 -2.99 11.27 2.42
C VAL A 553 -3.96 11.85 3.45
N THR A 554 -4.31 11.10 4.48
CA THR A 554 -5.24 11.55 5.53
C THR A 554 -4.53 11.79 6.86
N CYS A 555 -3.46 11.06 7.13
CA CYS A 555 -2.68 11.20 8.35
C CYS A 555 -1.23 10.72 8.16
N LEU A 556 -0.33 11.31 8.94
CA LEU A 556 1.10 11.02 8.95
C LEU A 556 1.58 10.80 10.38
N ALA A 557 2.55 9.92 10.55
CA ALA A 557 3.31 9.77 11.79
C ALA A 557 4.75 9.34 11.48
N THR A 558 5.66 9.60 12.41
CA THR A 558 7.02 9.05 12.39
C THR A 558 7.25 8.27 13.67
N TYR A 559 7.87 7.10 13.55
CA TYR A 559 8.19 6.26 14.71
C TYR A 559 9.27 5.25 14.35
N ASP A 560 10.19 5.00 15.28
CA ASP A 560 11.21 3.94 15.17
C ASP A 560 10.58 2.57 15.49
N LEU A 561 10.13 1.88 14.44
CA LEU A 561 9.55 0.55 14.48
C LEU A 561 10.61 -0.53 14.60
N SER A 562 11.78 -0.32 14.01
CA SER A 562 12.89 -1.31 13.96
C SER A 562 13.73 -1.33 15.24
N GLY A 563 13.70 -0.24 16.03
CA GLY A 563 14.51 -0.04 17.22
C GLY A 563 15.96 0.33 16.91
N ASP A 564 16.26 0.79 15.70
CA ASP A 564 17.61 1.16 15.26
C ASP A 564 17.95 2.64 15.50
N GLY A 565 17.02 3.40 16.05
CA GLY A 565 17.14 4.83 16.32
C GLY A 565 16.77 5.73 15.14
N LYS A 566 16.40 5.18 13.98
CA LYS A 566 15.88 5.92 12.82
C LYS A 566 14.37 5.77 12.76
N GLU A 567 13.66 6.89 12.73
CA GLU A 567 12.20 6.85 12.61
C GLU A 567 11.79 6.48 11.18
N GLU A 568 10.82 5.58 11.03
CA GLU A 568 10.16 5.33 9.76
C GLU A 568 8.94 6.24 9.57
N LEU A 569 8.64 6.56 8.31
CA LEU A 569 7.48 7.34 7.91
C LEU A 569 6.26 6.44 7.75
N ILE A 570 5.19 6.73 8.49
CA ILE A 570 3.92 6.02 8.45
C ILE A 570 2.89 6.91 7.75
N VAL A 571 2.30 6.41 6.66
CA VAL A 571 1.34 7.13 5.81
C VAL A 571 0.01 6.40 5.82
N GLY A 572 -1.03 7.04 6.35
CA GLY A 572 -2.41 6.59 6.22
C GLY A 572 -3.13 7.31 5.07
N ARG A 573 -3.89 6.56 4.27
CA ARG A 573 -4.62 7.09 3.11
C ARG A 573 -6.14 6.97 3.23
N ARG A 574 -6.83 7.72 2.38
CA ARG A 574 -8.29 7.73 2.28
C ARG A 574 -8.87 6.43 1.70
N ASP A 575 -8.15 5.70 0.87
CA ASP A 575 -8.62 4.41 0.34
C ASP A 575 -8.40 3.23 1.30
N GLY A 576 -7.96 3.50 2.53
CA GLY A 576 -7.66 2.49 3.53
C GLY A 576 -6.28 1.87 3.42
N THR A 577 -5.45 2.31 2.47
CA THR A 577 -4.08 1.87 2.35
C THR A 577 -3.22 2.50 3.45
N LEU A 578 -2.49 1.66 4.18
CA LEU A 578 -1.42 2.07 5.09
C LEU A 578 -0.07 1.69 4.48
N GLN A 579 0.83 2.66 4.40
CA GLN A 579 2.21 2.44 3.93
C GLN A 579 3.20 2.86 5.00
N VAL A 580 4.31 2.13 5.06
CA VAL A 580 5.45 2.48 5.91
C VAL A 580 6.68 2.58 5.02
N PHE A 581 7.47 3.63 5.21
CA PHE A 581 8.68 3.89 4.46
C PHE A 581 9.87 4.08 5.38
N ALA A 582 10.98 3.41 5.07
CA ALA A 582 12.26 3.68 5.69
C ALA A 582 12.88 4.94 5.05
N MET A 583 13.29 5.89 5.89
CA MET A 583 13.95 7.13 5.47
C MET A 583 15.46 6.95 5.57
N ASN A 584 16.13 6.72 4.44
CA ASN A 584 17.57 6.57 4.39
C ASN A 584 18.21 7.95 4.23
N SER A 585 18.81 8.45 5.29
CA SER A 585 19.74 9.59 5.22
C SER A 585 21.15 9.02 5.27
N ASP A 586 21.73 8.74 4.10
CA ASP A 586 23.17 8.54 4.00
C ASP A 586 23.83 9.92 3.97
N GLU A 587 24.81 10.16 4.84
CA GLU A 587 25.51 11.46 4.98
C GLU A 587 26.19 11.96 3.67
N TYR A 588 26.27 11.10 2.65
CA TYR A 588 26.89 11.37 1.35
C TYR A 588 25.88 11.57 0.19
N GLN A 589 24.58 11.46 0.45
CA GLN A 589 23.52 11.70 -0.56
C GLN A 589 22.91 13.10 -0.36
N PHE A 590 22.72 13.82 -1.47
CA PHE A 590 22.06 15.13 -1.49
C PHE A 590 20.54 15.04 -1.33
N GLU A 591 19.94 13.86 -1.48
CA GLU A 591 18.50 13.61 -1.43
C GLU A 591 18.19 12.46 -0.47
N MET A 592 17.15 12.62 0.36
CA MET A 592 16.70 11.56 1.26
C MET A 592 15.93 10.48 0.49
N GLU A 593 16.52 9.29 0.34
CA GLU A 593 15.87 8.18 -0.35
C GLU A 593 14.85 7.48 0.57
N CYS A 594 13.61 7.37 0.11
CA CYS A 594 12.52 6.74 0.86
C CYS A 594 12.16 5.39 0.22
N THR A 595 12.24 4.31 1.00
CA THR A 595 11.97 2.95 0.51
C THR A 595 10.75 2.37 1.22
N GLN A 596 9.75 1.91 0.44
CA GLN A 596 8.55 1.30 1.02
C GLN A 596 8.88 -0.07 1.61
N ILE A 597 8.58 -0.25 2.88
CA ILE A 597 8.88 -1.46 3.68
C ILE A 597 7.62 -2.23 4.06
N TYR A 598 6.45 -1.58 4.11
CA TYR A 598 5.16 -2.22 4.37
C TYR A 598 4.04 -1.52 3.60
N ARG A 599 3.07 -2.31 3.12
CA ARG A 599 1.83 -1.85 2.47
C ARG A 599 0.71 -2.85 2.75
N ASP A 600 -0.41 -2.36 3.23
CA ASP A 600 -1.63 -3.17 3.42
C ASP A 600 -2.87 -2.28 3.29
N ASN A 601 -4.04 -2.86 3.02
CA ASN A 601 -5.30 -2.11 2.85
C ASN A 601 -6.39 -2.63 3.78
N PHE A 602 -7.05 -1.70 4.49
CA PHE A 602 -8.05 -1.98 5.52
C PHE A 602 -9.48 -1.58 5.14
N SER A 603 -9.75 -1.37 3.84
CA SER A 603 -11.05 -1.13 3.20
C SER A 603 -11.87 0.07 3.66
N GLU A 604 -11.36 0.88 4.59
CA GLU A 604 -12.00 2.10 5.12
C GLU A 604 -10.95 3.22 5.24
N SER A 605 -11.37 4.49 5.10
CA SER A 605 -10.45 5.62 5.28
C SER A 605 -9.71 5.54 6.61
N ILE A 606 -8.39 5.71 6.58
CA ILE A 606 -7.59 5.81 7.80
C ILE A 606 -7.73 7.24 8.32
N SER A 607 -8.27 7.40 9.53
CA SER A 607 -8.51 8.70 10.15
C SER A 607 -7.31 9.20 10.97
N ALA A 608 -6.58 8.27 11.62
CA ALA A 608 -5.41 8.60 12.42
C ALA A 608 -4.45 7.41 12.53
N VAL A 609 -3.17 7.71 12.62
CA VAL A 609 -2.09 6.75 12.87
C VAL A 609 -1.15 7.28 13.96
N GLN A 610 -0.62 6.38 14.79
CA GLN A 610 0.44 6.67 15.76
C GLN A 610 1.35 5.44 15.90
N GLY A 611 2.66 5.65 15.99
CA GLY A 611 3.58 4.59 16.40
C GLY A 611 3.78 4.58 17.91
N GLY A 612 3.85 3.40 18.50
CA GLY A 612 3.97 3.25 19.95
C GLY A 612 4.00 1.80 20.43
N CYS A 613 3.54 1.59 21.66
CA CYS A 613 3.43 0.28 22.30
C CYS A 613 2.16 0.24 23.17
N VAL A 614 1.04 -0.31 22.69
CA VAL A 614 -0.24 -0.42 23.43
C VAL A 614 -0.59 -1.86 23.75
N GLY A 615 -0.41 -2.82 22.82
CA GLY A 615 -0.78 -4.22 23.01
C GLY A 615 0.10 -4.96 24.01
N ALA A 616 1.32 -5.28 23.58
CA ALA A 616 2.29 -6.06 24.36
C ALA A 616 3.55 -5.24 24.66
N THR A 617 4.06 -5.35 25.89
CA THR A 617 5.27 -4.64 26.32
C THR A 617 6.48 -5.07 25.48
N ASN A 618 7.37 -4.13 25.18
CA ASN A 618 8.58 -4.30 24.35
C ASN A 618 8.35 -4.59 22.85
N TYR A 619 7.11 -4.68 22.39
CA TYR A 619 6.81 -4.78 20.97
C TYR A 619 6.27 -3.46 20.47
N THR A 620 6.94 -2.92 19.45
CA THR A 620 6.49 -1.73 18.74
C THR A 620 5.28 -2.08 17.88
N GLU A 621 4.39 -1.11 17.71
CA GLU A 621 3.19 -1.25 16.90
C GLU A 621 2.79 0.08 16.27
N ILE A 622 2.05 -0.03 15.17
CA ILE A 622 1.34 1.09 14.57
C ILE A 622 -0.12 1.00 15.01
N VAL A 623 -0.59 1.96 15.78
CA VAL A 623 -1.98 2.09 16.18
C VAL A 623 -2.71 2.86 15.09
N VAL A 624 -3.76 2.23 14.54
CA VAL A 624 -4.53 2.73 13.40
C VAL A 624 -5.98 2.91 13.84
N CYS A 625 -6.58 4.04 13.45
CA CYS A 625 -8.01 4.31 13.61
C CYS A 625 -8.66 4.55 12.24
N THR A 626 -9.70 3.79 11.89
CA THR A 626 -10.48 4.02 10.66
C THR A 626 -11.61 5.02 10.88
N TYR A 627 -12.18 5.55 9.79
CA TYR A 627 -13.31 6.48 9.79
C TYR A 627 -14.51 5.96 10.60
N SER A 628 -14.80 4.66 10.51
CA SER A 628 -15.92 4.03 11.24
C SER A 628 -15.68 3.89 12.75
N GLY A 629 -14.49 4.25 13.25
CA GLY A 629 -14.13 4.17 14.66
C GLY A 629 -13.39 2.88 15.06
N ARG A 630 -12.99 2.02 14.11
CA ARG A 630 -12.24 0.80 14.44
C ARG A 630 -10.81 1.14 14.82
N ILE A 631 -10.38 0.69 16.00
CA ILE A 631 -9.02 0.88 16.51
C ILE A 631 -8.32 -0.47 16.60
N PHE A 632 -7.20 -0.59 15.89
CA PHE A 632 -6.37 -1.79 15.87
C PHE A 632 -4.88 -1.45 15.84
N GLY A 633 -4.05 -2.36 16.31
CA GLY A 633 -2.60 -2.27 16.27
C GLY A 633 -2.03 -3.20 15.21
N LEU A 634 -1.00 -2.73 14.51
CA LEU A 634 -0.14 -3.53 13.64
C LEU A 634 1.16 -3.77 14.39
N THR A 635 1.27 -4.91 15.10
CA THR A 635 2.37 -5.18 16.02
C THR A 635 3.51 -5.98 15.38
N THR A 636 4.72 -5.72 15.85
CA THR A 636 5.93 -6.50 15.56
C THR A 636 5.95 -7.86 16.26
N GLN A 637 5.04 -8.11 17.21
CA GLN A 637 4.92 -9.40 17.89
C GLN A 637 4.47 -10.49 16.91
N CYS A 638 5.22 -11.59 16.82
CA CYS A 638 4.80 -12.78 16.07
C CYS A 638 3.75 -13.57 16.86
N ILE A 639 2.48 -13.41 16.51
CA ILE A 639 1.38 -14.20 17.09
C ILE A 639 1.17 -15.45 16.22
N SER A 640 1.67 -16.61 16.66
CA SER A 640 1.38 -17.88 15.98
C SER A 640 -0.08 -18.28 16.25
N LYS A 641 -0.89 -18.43 15.19
CA LYS A 641 -2.20 -19.08 15.29
C LYS A 641 -1.99 -20.59 15.51
N SER A 642 -2.03 -21.05 16.75
CA SER A 642 -2.09 -22.47 17.06
C SER A 642 -3.48 -23.01 16.69
N LEU A 643 -3.56 -23.89 15.69
CA LEU A 643 -4.71 -24.80 15.52
C LEU A 643 -4.58 -25.85 16.64
N GLY A 644 -5.50 -25.83 17.61
CA GLY A 644 -5.40 -26.62 18.83
C GLY A 644 -5.83 -28.08 18.64
N ASP A 645 -5.05 -28.99 19.19
CA ASP A 645 -5.49 -30.32 19.62
C ASP A 645 -5.68 -30.27 21.15
N ASN A 646 -6.75 -30.87 21.67
CA ASN A 646 -7.20 -30.76 23.05
C ASN A 646 -7.11 -32.13 23.74
N GLY A 647 -6.04 -32.40 24.49
CA GLY A 647 -5.85 -33.67 25.21
C GLY A 647 -4.84 -33.63 26.35
N SER A 648 -5.34 -33.36 27.57
CA SER A 648 -4.82 -33.71 28.91
C SER A 648 -3.41 -33.27 29.40
N ARG A 649 -3.44 -32.32 30.37
CA ARG A 649 -2.75 -32.24 31.69
C ARG A 649 -1.24 -32.60 31.79
N SER A 650 -0.33 -31.86 32.44
CA SER A 650 -0.42 -30.69 33.33
C SER A 650 0.99 -30.14 33.67
N ALA A 651 1.07 -28.81 33.80
CA ALA A 651 1.98 -28.01 34.63
C ALA A 651 3.44 -27.77 34.19
N GLU A 652 3.64 -26.74 33.35
CA GLU A 652 4.44 -25.56 33.73
C GLU A 652 3.97 -24.33 32.94
N LYS A 653 3.59 -23.25 33.65
CA LYS A 653 3.00 -22.04 33.08
C LYS A 653 4.04 -21.23 32.31
N LEU A 654 4.08 -21.37 30.98
CA LEU A 654 4.61 -20.32 30.09
C LEU A 654 3.47 -19.39 29.65
N ALA A 655 3.70 -18.09 29.82
CA ALA A 655 2.75 -17.03 29.51
C ALA A 655 2.51 -16.93 27.99
N GLY A 656 1.26 -17.13 27.57
CA GLY A 656 0.83 -17.01 26.17
C GLY A 656 -0.17 -18.09 25.78
N THR A 657 -1.24 -18.28 26.56
CA THR A 657 -2.40 -19.06 26.08
C THR A 657 -3.06 -18.30 24.93
N PRO A 658 -3.45 -18.97 23.83
CA PRO A 658 -4.29 -18.36 22.82
C PRO A 658 -5.65 -18.07 23.47
N VAL A 659 -6.04 -16.80 23.50
CA VAL A 659 -7.38 -16.39 23.93
C VAL A 659 -8.41 -17.06 23.02
N ASP A 660 -9.03 -18.13 23.52
CA ASP A 660 -10.46 -18.46 23.47
C ASP A 660 -11.29 -17.86 22.32
N THR A 661 -10.85 -18.02 21.07
CA THR A 661 -11.56 -17.53 19.88
C THR A 661 -12.99 -18.06 19.83
N SER A 662 -13.20 -19.29 20.31
CA SER A 662 -14.50 -19.94 20.44
C SER A 662 -15.40 -19.23 21.47
N ALA A 663 -14.90 -18.92 22.66
CA ALA A 663 -15.67 -18.19 23.68
C ALA A 663 -15.97 -16.74 23.27
N LYS A 664 -15.04 -16.06 22.56
CA LYS A 664 -15.30 -14.74 21.97
C LYS A 664 -16.38 -14.82 20.89
N LEU A 665 -16.34 -15.83 20.02
CA LEU A 665 -17.34 -16.07 18.98
C LEU A 665 -18.73 -16.37 19.56
N GLN A 666 -18.80 -17.19 20.61
CA GLN A 666 -20.05 -17.49 21.32
C GLN A 666 -20.67 -16.24 21.95
N ARG A 667 -19.85 -15.38 22.58
CA ARG A 667 -20.32 -14.08 23.12
C ARG A 667 -20.89 -13.18 22.03
N ILE A 668 -20.19 -13.02 20.90
CA ILE A 668 -20.66 -12.21 19.78
C ILE A 668 -21.97 -12.76 19.20
N ARG A 669 -22.11 -14.10 19.08
CA ARG A 669 -23.36 -14.73 18.62
C ARG A 669 -24.53 -14.46 19.57
N ALA A 670 -24.30 -14.54 20.88
CA ALA A 670 -25.33 -14.24 21.87
C ALA A 670 -25.77 -12.76 21.79
N GLU A 671 -24.81 -11.84 21.68
CA GLU A 671 -25.07 -10.40 21.52
C GLU A 671 -25.85 -10.11 20.22
N ILE A 672 -25.48 -10.73 19.09
CA ILE A 672 -26.23 -10.61 17.83
C ILE A 672 -27.68 -11.07 18.02
N ASN A 673 -27.92 -12.23 18.62
CA ASN A 673 -29.28 -12.73 18.85
C ASN A 673 -30.11 -11.79 19.74
N GLU A 674 -29.52 -11.21 20.78
CA GLU A 674 -30.19 -10.25 21.67
C GLU A 674 -30.54 -8.95 20.93
N LEU A 675 -29.59 -8.42 20.14
CA LEU A 675 -29.78 -7.23 19.33
C LEU A 675 -30.84 -7.45 18.24
N GLU A 676 -30.84 -8.60 17.57
CA GLU A 676 -31.85 -8.96 16.56
C GLU A 676 -33.25 -9.00 17.15
N GLN A 677 -33.43 -9.61 18.33
CA GLN A 677 -34.71 -9.63 19.02
C GLN A 677 -35.17 -8.23 19.44
N THR A 678 -34.24 -7.40 19.92
CA THR A 678 -34.55 -6.02 20.33
C THR A 678 -34.94 -5.17 19.12
N ILE A 679 -34.19 -5.28 18.01
CA ILE A 679 -34.48 -4.58 16.75
C ILE A 679 -35.82 -5.04 16.17
N ALA A 680 -36.14 -6.34 16.22
CA ALA A 680 -37.42 -6.86 15.73
C ALA A 680 -38.61 -6.24 16.51
N LYS A 681 -38.52 -6.19 17.84
CA LYS A 681 -39.55 -5.57 18.70
C LYS A 681 -39.71 -4.07 18.40
N GLU A 682 -38.60 -3.33 18.29
CA GLU A 682 -38.66 -1.90 17.98
C GLU A 682 -39.14 -1.62 16.55
N ARG A 683 -38.85 -2.50 15.58
CA ARG A 683 -39.41 -2.41 14.22
C ARG A 683 -40.91 -2.59 14.20
N GLU A 684 -41.43 -3.60 14.91
CA GLU A 684 -42.87 -3.82 15.05
C GLU A 684 -43.54 -2.61 15.71
N ARG A 685 -42.94 -2.09 16.80
CA ARG A 685 -43.40 -0.88 17.48
C ARG A 685 -43.42 0.34 16.56
N TYR A 686 -42.37 0.54 15.76
CA TYR A 686 -42.28 1.62 14.77
C TYR A 686 -43.35 1.49 13.68
N GLN A 687 -43.59 0.28 13.17
CA GLN A 687 -44.62 0.01 12.17
C GLN A 687 -46.02 0.29 12.70
N LEU A 688 -46.34 -0.19 13.91
CA LEU A 688 -47.62 0.08 14.58
C LEU A 688 -47.82 1.58 14.84
N SER A 689 -46.77 2.28 15.27
CA SER A 689 -46.82 3.73 15.51
C SER A 689 -47.04 4.54 14.23
N THR A 690 -46.53 4.06 13.08
CA THR A 690 -46.73 4.70 11.77
C THR A 690 -48.15 4.48 11.23
N GLN A 691 -48.80 3.37 11.61
CA GLN A 691 -50.18 3.04 11.21
C GLN A 691 -51.24 3.71 12.10
N ALA A 692 -50.90 4.07 13.34
CA ALA A 692 -51.77 4.83 14.20
C ALA A 692 -52.01 6.23 13.61
N LEU A 693 -53.28 6.64 13.45
CA LEU A 693 -53.69 7.97 12.93
C LEU A 693 -53.20 9.18 13.77
N SER A 694 -52.34 8.97 14.77
CA SER A 694 -51.66 10.03 15.50
C SER A 694 -50.63 10.73 14.60
N SER A 695 -50.45 12.04 14.79
CA SER A 695 -49.51 12.90 14.05
C SER A 695 -48.02 12.63 14.40
N GLY A 696 -47.60 11.37 14.50
CA GLY A 696 -46.21 10.99 14.72
C GLY A 696 -45.39 11.25 13.45
N LEU A 697 -44.32 12.04 13.56
CA LEU A 697 -43.37 12.26 12.46
C LEU A 697 -42.30 11.17 12.48
N SER A 698 -42.08 10.51 11.35
CA SER A 698 -40.96 9.58 11.18
C SER A 698 -39.64 10.35 11.15
N ALA A 699 -38.75 10.09 12.10
CA ALA A 699 -37.40 10.65 12.09
C ALA A 699 -36.51 9.91 11.08
N ILE A 700 -35.80 10.66 10.23
CA ILE A 700 -34.85 10.11 9.26
C ILE A 700 -33.44 10.17 9.87
N PRO A 701 -32.69 9.06 9.87
CA PRO A 701 -31.31 9.06 10.36
C PRO A 701 -30.43 9.88 9.40
N MET A 702 -29.83 10.95 9.94
CA MET A 702 -28.89 11.79 9.21
C MET A 702 -27.47 11.25 9.39
N LEU A 703 -27.00 10.47 8.40
CA LEU A 703 -25.63 10.00 8.35
C LEU A 703 -24.71 11.10 7.79
N PRO A 704 -23.49 11.27 8.33
CA PRO A 704 -22.48 12.12 7.72
C PRO A 704 -21.90 11.44 6.47
N ILE A 705 -21.84 12.18 5.36
CA ILE A 705 -21.15 11.78 4.13
C ILE A 705 -19.80 12.47 4.08
N ASN A 706 -18.74 11.67 3.99
CA ASN A 706 -17.37 12.12 3.75
C ASN A 706 -17.08 12.08 2.24
N ASP A 707 -17.40 13.17 1.54
CA ASP A 707 -17.20 13.30 0.10
C ASP A 707 -15.92 14.06 -0.28
N ALA A 708 -15.42 13.84 -1.50
CA ALA A 708 -14.45 14.71 -2.15
C ALA A 708 -14.67 14.74 -3.64
N PHE A 709 -14.56 15.95 -4.19
CA PHE A 709 -14.75 16.23 -5.59
C PHE A 709 -13.51 16.93 -6.12
N LEU A 710 -12.63 16.18 -6.79
CA LEU A 710 -11.31 16.65 -7.18
C LEU A 710 -11.09 16.47 -8.68
N LEU A 711 -10.43 17.46 -9.31
CA LEU A 711 -9.97 17.38 -10.68
C LEU A 711 -8.55 16.78 -10.71
N SER A 712 -8.41 15.64 -11.38
CA SER A 712 -7.14 14.97 -11.61
C SER A 712 -6.32 15.69 -12.69
N LYS A 713 -5.05 15.98 -12.38
CA LYS A 713 -4.11 16.64 -13.29
C LYS A 713 -3.66 15.73 -14.44
N ASP A 714 -3.53 14.44 -14.18
CA ASP A 714 -2.83 13.52 -15.09
C ASP A 714 -3.68 13.08 -16.27
N ASP A 715 -5.00 12.99 -16.08
CA ASP A 715 -5.93 12.50 -17.10
C ASP A 715 -7.12 13.43 -17.37
N ALA A 716 -7.13 14.60 -16.73
CA ALA A 716 -8.18 15.61 -16.86
C ALA A 716 -9.58 15.02 -16.66
N THR A 717 -9.74 14.26 -15.57
CA THR A 717 -10.98 13.64 -15.10
C THR A 717 -11.35 14.12 -13.70
N TYR A 718 -12.64 14.12 -13.39
CA TYR A 718 -13.12 14.34 -12.03
C TYR A 718 -13.22 13.02 -11.28
N LEU A 719 -12.70 13.01 -10.06
CA LEU A 719 -12.85 11.92 -9.10
C LEU A 719 -13.79 12.39 -7.98
N LEU A 720 -14.96 11.74 -7.91
CA LEU A 720 -15.90 11.88 -6.81
C LEU A 720 -15.78 10.66 -5.88
N SER A 721 -15.19 10.86 -4.72
CA SER A 721 -15.15 9.87 -3.65
C SER A 721 -16.29 10.10 -2.67
N LEU A 722 -17.05 9.06 -2.35
CA LEU A 722 -18.13 9.10 -1.35
C LEU A 722 -17.86 8.04 -0.30
N GLU A 723 -17.94 8.41 0.97
CA GLU A 723 -17.81 7.48 2.09
C GLU A 723 -18.86 7.77 3.16
N ILE A 724 -19.52 6.74 3.66
CA ILE A 724 -20.53 6.80 4.72
C ILE A 724 -20.24 5.75 5.80
N PRO A 725 -20.70 5.95 7.05
CA PRO A 725 -20.46 5.02 8.16
C PRO A 725 -20.98 3.59 7.94
N THR A 726 -22.03 3.47 7.14
CA THR A 726 -22.75 2.22 6.90
C THR A 726 -22.56 1.78 5.46
N PRO A 727 -22.71 0.49 5.12
CA PRO A 727 -22.59 0.04 3.75
C PRO A 727 -23.54 0.79 2.81
N ILE A 728 -23.06 1.17 1.63
CA ILE A 728 -23.84 1.78 0.57
C ILE A 728 -24.62 0.67 -0.13
N GLU A 729 -25.91 0.87 -0.35
CA GLU A 729 -26.72 -0.06 -1.15
C GLU A 729 -26.74 0.37 -2.63
N HIS A 730 -27.14 1.62 -2.88
CA HIS A 730 -27.19 2.20 -4.22
C HIS A 730 -26.75 3.66 -4.21
N VAL A 731 -26.11 4.08 -5.30
CA VAL A 731 -25.85 5.50 -5.62
C VAL A 731 -26.48 5.83 -6.96
N LEU A 732 -27.44 6.75 -6.98
CA LEU A 732 -28.03 7.25 -8.23
C LEU A 732 -27.36 8.56 -8.61
N LEU A 733 -27.02 8.68 -9.88
CA LEU A 733 -26.45 9.87 -10.49
C LEU A 733 -27.48 10.46 -11.45
N GLN A 734 -27.78 11.74 -11.28
CA GLN A 734 -28.54 12.55 -12.23
C GLN A 734 -27.70 13.77 -12.58
N CYS A 735 -27.55 14.05 -13.88
CA CYS A 735 -26.84 15.23 -14.34
C CYS A 735 -27.62 15.88 -15.49
N ASP A 736 -27.71 17.20 -15.47
CA ASP A 736 -28.26 18.04 -16.54
C ASP A 736 -27.22 18.41 -17.61
N ALA A 737 -25.91 18.30 -17.31
CA ALA A 737 -24.82 18.44 -18.26
C ALA A 737 -24.34 17.08 -18.82
N PRO A 738 -23.90 17.02 -20.09
CA PRO A 738 -23.31 15.82 -20.66
C PRO A 738 -21.97 15.52 -19.97
N ILE A 739 -21.91 14.38 -19.28
CA ILE A 739 -20.69 13.83 -18.69
C ILE A 739 -20.51 12.38 -19.10
N THR A 740 -19.25 11.95 -19.21
CA THR A 740 -18.91 10.56 -19.54
C THR A 740 -18.38 9.87 -18.30
N LEU A 741 -19.12 8.89 -17.77
CA LEU A 741 -18.65 8.06 -16.66
C LEU A 741 -17.56 7.10 -17.14
N LEU A 742 -16.54 6.89 -16.31
CA LEU A 742 -15.44 5.97 -16.57
C LEU A 742 -15.43 4.86 -15.52
N ASP A 743 -15.06 3.67 -15.94
CA ASP A 743 -14.89 2.54 -15.04
C ASP A 743 -13.67 2.75 -14.14
N VAL A 744 -13.83 2.39 -12.87
CA VAL A 744 -12.77 2.40 -11.86
C VAL A 744 -12.51 0.94 -11.49
N GLU A 745 -11.32 0.43 -11.77
CA GLU A 745 -10.99 -1.00 -11.60
C GLU A 745 -11.20 -1.52 -10.17
N LYS A 746 -11.00 -0.66 -9.16
CA LYS A 746 -11.24 -0.99 -7.74
C LYS A 746 -12.73 -1.05 -7.37
N ASN A 747 -13.63 -0.55 -8.21
CA ASN A 747 -15.05 -0.45 -7.91
C ASN A 747 -15.76 -1.76 -8.29
N THR A 748 -16.39 -2.40 -7.30
CA THR A 748 -17.16 -3.64 -7.49
C THR A 748 -18.66 -3.40 -7.73
N ALA A 749 -19.08 -2.14 -7.82
CA ALA A 749 -20.48 -1.80 -8.06
C ALA A 749 -20.87 -2.06 -9.52
N VAL A 750 -22.09 -2.54 -9.72
CA VAL A 750 -22.66 -2.70 -11.06
C VAL A 750 -23.31 -1.39 -11.50
N VAL A 751 -22.94 -0.92 -12.67
CA VAL A 751 -23.46 0.31 -13.27
C VAL A 751 -24.59 -0.02 -14.24
N SER A 752 -25.70 0.69 -14.14
CA SER A 752 -26.78 0.67 -15.12
C SER A 752 -27.12 2.08 -15.57
N PHE A 753 -27.13 2.30 -16.89
CA PHE A 753 -27.55 3.57 -17.49
C PHE A 753 -29.04 3.52 -17.81
N SER A 754 -29.76 4.58 -17.45
CA SER A 754 -31.17 4.74 -17.81
C SER A 754 -31.28 5.73 -18.97
N GLU A 755 -32.20 5.46 -19.90
CA GLU A 755 -32.51 6.40 -20.97
C GLU A 755 -33.03 7.71 -20.39
N CYS A 756 -32.47 8.82 -20.88
CA CYS A 756 -32.89 10.15 -20.45
C CYS A 756 -34.04 10.63 -21.33
N ASP A 757 -35.16 10.99 -20.70
CA ASP A 757 -36.26 11.66 -21.40
C ASP A 757 -35.83 13.07 -21.84
N LYS A 758 -36.04 13.39 -23.12
CA LYS A 758 -35.68 14.67 -23.74
C LYS A 758 -36.37 15.86 -23.07
N LEU A 759 -37.53 15.66 -22.44
CA LEU A 759 -38.29 16.71 -21.75
C LEU A 759 -37.83 16.94 -20.30
N SER A 760 -37.12 15.98 -19.71
CA SER A 760 -36.72 16.04 -18.30
C SER A 760 -35.56 16.99 -18.02
N GLY A 761 -34.81 17.39 -19.06
CA GLY A 761 -33.58 18.19 -18.93
C GLY A 761 -32.37 17.40 -18.41
N ASN A 762 -32.50 16.08 -18.24
CA ASN A 762 -31.40 15.22 -17.83
C ASN A 762 -30.54 14.83 -19.04
N SER A 763 -29.23 14.96 -18.90
CA SER A 763 -28.24 14.47 -19.85
C SER A 763 -27.66 13.11 -19.44
N LEU A 764 -27.72 12.77 -18.16
CA LEU A 764 -27.28 11.47 -17.63
C LEU A 764 -28.19 11.01 -16.49
N LEU A 765 -28.57 9.72 -16.54
CA LEU A 765 -29.13 8.97 -15.42
C LEU A 765 -28.37 7.65 -15.31
N ALA A 766 -27.72 7.43 -14.17
CA ALA A 766 -26.98 6.20 -13.89
C ALA A 766 -27.24 5.72 -12.47
N SER A 767 -27.21 4.40 -12.27
CA SER A 767 -27.34 3.76 -10.97
C SER A 767 -26.17 2.83 -10.72
N TYR A 768 -25.50 3.02 -9.59
CA TYR A 768 -24.45 2.15 -9.08
C TYR A 768 -25.02 1.31 -7.95
N ARG A 769 -25.06 -0.01 -8.14
CA ARG A 769 -25.48 -0.95 -7.09
C ARG A 769 -24.26 -1.63 -6.48
N CYS A 770 -24.02 -1.37 -5.21
CA CYS A 770 -22.93 -2.01 -4.48
C CYS A 770 -23.32 -3.44 -4.10
N GLN A 771 -22.61 -4.44 -4.64
CA GLN A 771 -22.88 -5.85 -4.33
C GLN A 771 -22.24 -6.30 -3.01
N LEU A 772 -21.11 -5.69 -2.66
CA LEU A 772 -20.39 -5.93 -1.42
C LEU A 772 -20.79 -4.88 -0.38
N ASN A 773 -20.62 -5.20 0.91
CA ASN A 773 -20.82 -4.26 2.00
C ASN A 773 -19.69 -3.21 2.03
N THR A 774 -19.68 -2.31 1.04
CA THR A 774 -18.70 -1.25 0.91
C THR A 774 -19.25 0.05 1.49
N ASN A 775 -18.44 0.69 2.34
CA ASN A 775 -18.78 1.98 2.93
C ASN A 775 -18.35 3.16 2.03
N ARG A 776 -17.58 2.86 0.98
CA ARG A 776 -16.95 3.83 0.09
C ARG A 776 -17.16 3.45 -1.38
N ILE A 777 -17.34 4.45 -2.22
CA ILE A 777 -17.38 4.32 -3.68
C ILE A 777 -16.64 5.50 -4.32
N ASP A 778 -15.84 5.18 -5.32
CA ASP A 778 -15.12 6.16 -6.14
C ASP A 778 -15.74 6.18 -7.55
N LEU A 779 -16.15 7.36 -7.98
CA LEU A 779 -16.80 7.61 -9.27
C LEU A 779 -15.91 8.52 -10.10
N LYS A 780 -15.53 8.08 -11.28
CA LYS A 780 -14.66 8.83 -12.18
C LYS A 780 -15.44 9.26 -13.41
N PHE A 781 -15.32 10.52 -13.81
CA PHE A 781 -16.04 11.01 -14.98
C PHE A 781 -15.32 12.16 -15.68
N ARG A 782 -15.68 12.39 -16.94
CA ARG A 782 -15.19 13.49 -17.77
C ARG A 782 -16.27 14.51 -18.01
N THR A 783 -15.88 15.78 -17.95
CA THR A 783 -16.71 16.91 -18.32
C THR A 783 -16.30 17.41 -19.71
N ILE A 784 -17.23 18.13 -20.35
CA ILE A 784 -16.98 18.85 -21.61
C ILE A 784 -16.91 20.33 -21.26
N GLU A 785 -15.84 21.00 -21.68
CA GLU A 785 -15.67 22.42 -21.40
C GLU A 785 -16.75 23.25 -22.11
N GLY A 786 -17.24 24.30 -21.45
CA GLY A 786 -18.37 25.10 -21.92
C GLY A 786 -19.75 24.56 -21.54
N GLN A 787 -19.86 23.27 -21.17
CA GLN A 787 -21.12 22.68 -20.70
C GLN A 787 -21.25 22.82 -19.19
N THR A 788 -22.26 23.55 -18.74
CA THR A 788 -22.53 23.81 -17.31
C THR A 788 -23.67 22.96 -16.80
N GLY A 789 -23.58 22.50 -15.56
CA GLY A 789 -24.66 21.72 -14.94
C GLY A 789 -24.47 21.48 -13.46
N THR A 790 -25.36 20.67 -12.88
CA THR A 790 -25.31 20.16 -11.53
C THR A 790 -25.40 18.63 -11.56
N LEU A 791 -24.36 17.97 -11.06
CA LEU A 791 -24.39 16.54 -10.77
C LEU A 791 -25.07 16.31 -9.42
N GLN A 792 -26.23 15.68 -9.45
CA GLN A 792 -26.98 15.25 -8.28
C GLN A 792 -26.67 13.79 -7.97
N VAL A 793 -26.34 13.52 -6.71
CA VAL A 793 -25.90 12.22 -6.24
C VAL A 793 -26.75 11.80 -5.06
N TYR A 794 -27.52 10.73 -5.25
CA TYR A 794 -28.47 10.20 -4.29
C TYR A 794 -27.85 8.96 -3.64
N ILE A 795 -27.51 9.04 -2.35
CA ILE A 795 -26.80 8.00 -1.62
C ILE A 795 -27.80 7.29 -0.71
N THR A 796 -27.98 5.99 -0.93
CA THR A 796 -28.87 5.15 -0.12
C THR A 796 -28.04 4.18 0.72
N PRO A 797 -27.94 4.37 2.05
CA PRO A 797 -27.29 3.41 2.94
C PRO A 797 -28.12 2.14 3.13
N ASN A 798 -27.44 1.05 3.47
CA ASN A 798 -28.08 -0.18 3.90
C ASN A 798 -28.52 -0.10 5.38
N LEU A 799 -29.50 0.77 5.67
CA LEU A 799 -30.03 1.02 7.00
C LEU A 799 -31.57 0.96 7.01
N GLN A 800 -32.16 0.71 8.18
CA GLN A 800 -33.62 0.72 8.40
C GLN A 800 -33.98 1.77 9.47
N PRO A 801 -34.91 2.72 9.22
CA PRO A 801 -35.64 2.92 7.96
C PRO A 801 -34.72 3.34 6.81
N LYS A 802 -35.05 2.91 5.59
CA LYS A 802 -34.31 3.34 4.39
C LYS A 802 -34.42 4.85 4.24
N CYS A 803 -33.30 5.50 4.04
CA CYS A 803 -33.23 6.92 3.73
C CYS A 803 -32.38 7.12 2.49
N CYS A 804 -32.53 8.28 1.85
CA CYS A 804 -31.69 8.67 0.74
C CYS A 804 -31.23 10.11 0.99
N GLN A 805 -29.94 10.35 0.86
CA GLN A 805 -29.35 11.68 1.03
C GLN A 805 -28.88 12.20 -0.33
N LEU A 806 -29.27 13.43 -0.65
CA LEU A 806 -28.91 14.11 -1.89
C LEU A 806 -27.70 15.04 -1.67
N LYS A 807 -26.64 14.84 -2.46
CA LYS A 807 -25.53 15.77 -2.62
C LYS A 807 -25.56 16.38 -4.02
N ARG A 808 -25.17 17.66 -4.13
CA ARG A 808 -25.16 18.40 -5.40
C ARG A 808 -23.77 18.95 -5.66
N TYR A 809 -23.21 18.65 -6.82
CA TYR A 809 -21.89 19.10 -7.25
C TYR A 809 -22.03 19.96 -8.51
N PRO A 810 -21.69 21.27 -8.46
CA PRO A 810 -21.75 22.12 -9.63
C PRO A 810 -20.61 21.77 -10.60
N ILE A 811 -20.93 21.68 -11.89
CA ILE A 811 -19.98 21.56 -12.99
C ILE A 811 -19.80 22.95 -13.59
N ALA A 812 -18.62 23.51 -13.38
CA ALA A 812 -18.26 24.85 -13.86
C ALA A 812 -18.13 24.89 -15.39
N PRO A 813 -18.43 26.04 -16.04
CA PRO A 813 -18.21 26.23 -17.47
C PRO A 813 -16.78 25.91 -17.90
N LEU A 814 -15.78 26.43 -17.18
CA LEU A 814 -14.37 26.15 -17.38
C LEU A 814 -13.89 25.05 -16.44
N SER A 815 -14.57 23.90 -16.46
CA SER A 815 -14.32 22.79 -15.56
C SER A 815 -12.93 22.15 -15.69
N LEU A 816 -12.13 22.47 -16.71
CA LEU A 816 -10.81 21.87 -16.91
C LEU A 816 -9.65 22.81 -16.58
N HIS A 817 -9.94 23.94 -15.92
CA HIS A 817 -8.94 24.94 -15.53
C HIS A 817 -8.55 24.77 -14.06
N MET A 818 -7.25 24.83 -13.79
CA MET A 818 -6.68 24.82 -12.44
C MET A 818 -5.84 26.07 -12.21
N ILE A 819 -5.85 26.59 -10.97
CA ILE A 819 -5.06 27.76 -10.60
C ILE A 819 -3.56 27.48 -10.72
N VAL A 820 -2.82 28.47 -11.21
CA VAL A 820 -1.36 28.50 -11.31
C VAL A 820 -0.87 29.77 -10.66
N HIS A 821 -0.03 29.63 -9.63
CA HIS A 821 0.49 30.76 -8.87
C HIS A 821 1.76 31.36 -9.50
N ASN A 822 2.67 30.54 -10.02
CA ASN A 822 3.88 30.97 -10.75
C ASN A 822 3.82 30.66 -12.24
N ALA A 823 3.28 31.58 -13.04
CA ALA A 823 3.42 31.53 -14.50
C ALA A 823 4.80 32.09 -14.91
N THR A 824 5.58 31.35 -15.69
CA THR A 824 6.88 31.82 -16.18
C THR A 824 6.71 32.94 -17.20
N ASP A 825 7.74 33.78 -17.37
CA ASP A 825 7.72 34.83 -18.40
C ASP A 825 7.49 34.25 -19.81
N GLU A 826 8.04 33.07 -20.08
CA GLU A 826 7.82 32.32 -21.33
C GLU A 826 6.35 31.92 -21.53
N MET A 827 5.67 31.51 -20.45
CA MET A 827 4.25 31.17 -20.46
C MET A 827 3.39 32.41 -20.74
N LEU A 828 3.73 33.55 -20.15
CA LEU A 828 3.01 34.81 -20.33
C LEU A 828 3.32 35.51 -21.66
N ALA A 829 4.45 35.18 -22.30
CA ALA A 829 4.85 35.71 -23.60
C ALA A 829 4.08 35.08 -24.79
N ARG A 830 3.27 34.04 -24.55
CA ARG A 830 2.45 33.41 -25.60
C ARG A 830 1.46 34.41 -26.21
N PRO A 831 1.08 34.23 -27.50
CA PRO A 831 0.07 35.09 -28.10
C PRO A 831 -1.29 34.87 -27.40
N MET A 832 -1.89 35.96 -26.92
CA MET A 832 -3.15 35.93 -26.15
C MET A 832 -4.28 36.64 -26.89
N ASN A 833 -5.48 36.06 -26.82
CA ASN A 833 -6.75 36.73 -27.09
C ASN A 833 -7.19 37.49 -25.84
N THR A 834 -7.83 38.64 -25.99
CA THR A 834 -8.24 39.49 -24.87
C THR A 834 -9.74 39.78 -24.92
N LEU A 835 -10.43 39.58 -23.80
CA LEU A 835 -11.81 40.00 -23.54
C LEU A 835 -11.80 41.04 -22.42
N THR A 836 -12.30 42.24 -22.70
CA THR A 836 -12.46 43.30 -21.71
C THR A 836 -13.94 43.57 -21.48
N LEU A 837 -14.35 43.62 -20.22
CA LEU A 837 -15.69 43.92 -19.77
C LEU A 837 -15.66 45.19 -18.93
N ARG A 838 -16.49 46.17 -19.30
CA ARG A 838 -16.73 47.39 -18.50
C ARG A 838 -18.19 47.50 -18.15
N GLY A 839 -18.52 47.93 -16.95
CA GLY A 839 -19.92 48.10 -16.56
C GLY A 839 -20.12 48.41 -15.08
N PRO A 840 -21.37 48.61 -14.63
CA PRO A 840 -21.69 48.97 -13.26
C PRO A 840 -21.81 47.73 -12.35
N PHE A 841 -20.78 46.89 -12.31
CA PHE A 841 -20.70 45.75 -11.38
C PHE A 841 -19.69 46.02 -10.25
N SER A 842 -19.98 45.51 -9.07
CA SER A 842 -19.05 45.50 -7.95
C SER A 842 -17.96 44.42 -8.13
N GLN A 843 -16.83 44.59 -7.45
CA GLN A 843 -15.77 43.59 -7.45
C GLN A 843 -16.26 42.22 -6.91
N ALA A 844 -17.11 42.25 -5.88
CA ALA A 844 -17.70 41.04 -5.30
C ALA A 844 -18.63 40.31 -6.27
N GLU A 845 -19.38 41.04 -7.11
CA GLU A 845 -20.23 40.42 -8.14
C GLU A 845 -19.40 39.76 -9.23
N MET A 846 -18.36 40.43 -9.73
CA MET A 846 -17.45 39.83 -10.71
C MET A 846 -16.76 38.59 -10.13
N HIS A 847 -16.30 38.67 -8.88
CA HIS A 847 -15.70 37.53 -8.20
C HIS A 847 -16.65 36.35 -8.06
N ASN A 848 -17.92 36.59 -7.71
CA ASN A 848 -18.93 35.54 -7.65
C ASN A 848 -19.19 34.93 -9.04
N TRP A 849 -19.19 35.72 -10.12
CA TRP A 849 -19.25 35.17 -11.47
C TRP A 849 -18.04 34.29 -11.79
N MET A 850 -16.85 34.66 -11.30
CA MET A 850 -15.63 33.87 -11.47
C MET A 850 -15.66 32.55 -10.68
N ILE A 851 -16.10 32.56 -9.43
CA ILE A 851 -16.26 31.34 -8.60
C ILE A 851 -17.22 30.35 -9.28
N ASN A 852 -18.28 30.86 -9.92
CA ASN A 852 -19.22 30.02 -10.65
C ASN A 852 -18.74 29.63 -12.05
N SER A 853 -17.65 30.22 -12.56
CA SER A 853 -17.11 29.95 -13.89
C SER A 853 -15.90 29.02 -13.91
N ILE A 854 -15.05 29.06 -12.88
CA ILE A 854 -13.79 28.32 -12.78
C ILE A 854 -13.69 27.60 -11.42
N PRO A 855 -13.27 26.32 -11.37
CA PRO A 855 -12.99 25.62 -10.12
C PRO A 855 -11.87 26.26 -9.27
N GLU A 856 -11.81 25.90 -7.99
CA GLU A 856 -10.69 26.19 -7.07
C GLU A 856 -10.36 27.68 -6.83
N LEU A 857 -11.29 28.59 -7.12
CA LEU A 857 -11.17 29.99 -6.71
C LEU A 857 -11.48 30.19 -5.22
N PRO A 858 -10.77 31.07 -4.50
CA PRO A 858 -11.12 31.44 -3.14
C PRO A 858 -12.54 32.00 -3.07
N GLU A 859 -13.31 31.65 -2.04
CA GLU A 859 -14.71 32.12 -1.92
C GLU A 859 -14.84 33.60 -1.57
N LYS A 860 -13.81 34.17 -0.92
CA LYS A 860 -13.82 35.53 -0.39
C LYS A 860 -12.62 36.31 -0.90
N LEU A 861 -12.88 37.56 -1.25
CA LEU A 861 -11.85 38.55 -1.56
C LEU A 861 -11.45 39.31 -0.29
N TYR A 862 -10.15 39.47 -0.10
CA TYR A 862 -9.58 40.20 1.04
C TYR A 862 -8.71 41.38 0.61
N GLU A 863 -8.31 41.43 -0.66
CA GLU A 863 -7.51 42.53 -1.21
C GLU A 863 -8.38 43.65 -1.77
N SER A 864 -8.11 44.88 -1.33
CA SER A 864 -8.71 46.08 -1.90
C SER A 864 -7.98 46.44 -3.21
N GLY A 865 -8.62 46.26 -4.36
CA GLY A 865 -8.03 46.63 -5.64
C GLY A 865 -8.43 45.73 -6.81
N LYS A 866 -7.58 45.70 -7.83
CA LYS A 866 -7.68 44.71 -8.91
C LYS A 866 -7.02 43.42 -8.45
N VAL A 867 -7.69 42.30 -8.72
CA VAL A 867 -7.22 40.95 -8.39
C VAL A 867 -6.80 40.27 -9.68
N ALA A 868 -5.69 39.54 -9.62
CA ALA A 868 -5.14 38.80 -10.76
C ALA A 868 -5.02 37.31 -10.42
N TYR A 869 -5.55 36.45 -11.27
CA TYR A 869 -5.40 35.00 -11.17
C TYR A 869 -4.98 34.42 -12.52
N THR A 870 -4.08 33.45 -12.49
CA THR A 870 -3.69 32.68 -13.68
C THR A 870 -4.17 31.25 -13.54
N PHE A 871 -4.71 30.70 -14.62
CA PHE A 871 -5.18 29.33 -14.70
C PHE A 871 -4.52 28.63 -15.88
N ARG A 872 -4.36 27.32 -15.75
CA ARG A 872 -3.91 26.44 -16.82
C ARG A 872 -4.98 25.37 -17.08
N HIS A 873 -5.28 25.18 -18.35
CA HIS A 873 -6.11 24.08 -18.81
C HIS A 873 -5.34 22.77 -18.60
N VAL A 874 -5.91 21.83 -17.84
CA VAL A 874 -5.25 20.59 -17.43
C VAL A 874 -4.88 19.70 -18.62
N PHE A 875 -5.80 19.52 -19.57
CA PHE A 875 -5.60 18.64 -20.74
C PHE A 875 -4.63 19.20 -21.80
N ILE A 876 -4.87 20.41 -22.33
CA ILE A 876 -4.07 20.98 -23.44
C ILE A 876 -2.96 21.94 -22.99
N GLY A 877 -2.97 22.42 -21.76
CA GLY A 877 -1.92 23.31 -21.23
C GLY A 877 -2.00 24.77 -21.68
N THR A 878 -3.12 25.21 -22.23
CA THR A 878 -3.43 26.62 -22.50
C THR A 878 -3.61 27.40 -21.21
N LEU A 879 -3.46 28.72 -21.26
CA LEU A 879 -3.48 29.62 -20.12
C LEU A 879 -4.65 30.59 -20.18
N LEU A 880 -5.13 30.97 -19.00
CA LEU A 880 -6.13 31.99 -18.81
C LEU A 880 -5.67 32.93 -17.69
N VAL A 881 -5.43 34.18 -18.02
CA VAL A 881 -5.08 35.25 -17.07
C VAL A 881 -6.30 36.13 -16.87
N CYS A 882 -6.79 36.19 -15.63
CA CYS A 882 -7.97 36.93 -15.23
C CYS A 882 -7.56 38.10 -14.34
N GLU A 883 -7.84 39.32 -14.77
CA GLU A 883 -7.60 40.54 -13.99
C GLU A 883 -8.90 41.32 -13.84
N TYR A 884 -9.39 41.52 -12.61
CA TYR A 884 -10.66 42.21 -12.41
C TYR A 884 -10.71 43.04 -11.14
N GLY A 885 -11.49 44.12 -11.20
CA GLY A 885 -11.76 45.02 -10.09
C GLY A 885 -13.18 45.56 -10.15
N LYS A 886 -13.43 46.67 -9.47
CA LYS A 886 -14.73 47.35 -9.52
C LYS A 886 -14.96 47.93 -10.92
N GLY A 887 -15.98 47.44 -11.63
CA GLY A 887 -16.47 47.95 -12.90
C GLY A 887 -15.61 47.68 -14.14
N GLU A 888 -14.50 46.96 -14.00
CA GLU A 888 -13.62 46.57 -15.10
C GLU A 888 -13.06 45.16 -14.87
N ALA A 889 -13.07 44.33 -15.92
CA ALA A 889 -12.43 43.02 -15.93
C ALA A 889 -11.80 42.74 -17.30
N THR A 890 -10.62 42.13 -17.29
CA THR A 890 -9.83 41.76 -18.46
C THR A 890 -9.46 40.28 -18.35
N PHE A 891 -9.79 39.51 -19.38
CA PHE A 891 -9.48 38.09 -19.49
C PHE A 891 -8.58 37.88 -20.70
N ARG A 892 -7.43 37.24 -20.51
CA ARG A 892 -6.46 36.96 -21.57
C ARG A 892 -6.22 35.46 -21.67
N SER A 893 -6.30 34.88 -22.86
CA SER A 893 -6.06 33.45 -23.06
C SER A 893 -5.47 33.13 -24.42
N ASP A 894 -4.55 32.15 -24.46
CA ASP A 894 -4.01 31.58 -25.70
C ASP A 894 -5.00 30.62 -26.38
N ASN A 895 -6.18 30.40 -25.79
CA ASN A 895 -7.31 29.68 -26.37
C ASN A 895 -8.52 30.60 -26.58
N ILE A 896 -9.02 30.67 -27.82
CA ILE A 896 -10.19 31.49 -28.17
C ILE A 896 -11.51 30.91 -27.62
N SER A 897 -11.61 29.58 -27.49
CA SER A 897 -12.81 28.94 -26.93
C SER A 897 -13.01 29.29 -25.47
N THR A 898 -11.93 29.35 -24.68
CA THR A 898 -11.99 29.82 -23.28
C THR A 898 -12.59 31.23 -23.17
N ILE A 899 -12.21 32.13 -24.09
CA ILE A 899 -12.76 33.49 -24.15
C ILE A 899 -14.23 33.49 -24.59
N SER A 900 -14.60 32.66 -25.57
CA SER A 900 -15.99 32.49 -26.03
C SER A 900 -16.91 32.04 -24.87
N ILE A 901 -16.47 31.01 -24.14
CA ILE A 901 -17.21 30.44 -23.00
C ILE A 901 -17.39 31.48 -21.89
N LEU A 902 -16.32 32.18 -21.49
CA LEU A 902 -16.40 33.22 -20.46
C LEU A 902 -17.31 34.37 -20.87
N LYS A 903 -17.19 34.84 -22.12
CA LYS A 903 -18.03 35.89 -22.66
C LYS A 903 -19.51 35.51 -22.55
N ASP A 904 -19.88 34.33 -23.02
CA ASP A 904 -21.27 33.86 -23.02
C ASP A 904 -21.81 33.69 -21.60
N PHE A 905 -21.03 33.06 -20.72
CA PHE A 905 -21.40 32.84 -19.32
C PHE A 905 -21.61 34.15 -18.56
N ILE A 906 -20.62 35.06 -18.60
CA ILE A 906 -20.69 36.33 -17.87
C ILE A 906 -21.80 37.22 -18.42
N THR A 907 -22.00 37.24 -19.76
CA THR A 907 -23.09 38.00 -20.37
C THR A 907 -24.46 37.47 -19.91
N LYS A 908 -24.62 36.15 -19.79
CA LYS A 908 -25.84 35.52 -19.26
C LYS A 908 -26.08 35.89 -17.79
N GLU A 909 -25.05 35.84 -16.95
CA GLU A 909 -25.14 36.21 -15.52
C GLU A 909 -25.43 37.70 -15.32
N ALA A 910 -24.78 38.58 -16.10
CA ALA A 910 -25.06 40.01 -16.07
C ALA A 910 -26.49 40.32 -16.51
N THR A 911 -27.00 39.62 -17.54
CA THR A 911 -28.39 39.76 -18.00
C THR A 911 -29.39 39.33 -16.93
N LYS A 912 -29.14 38.21 -16.23
CA LYS A 912 -29.97 37.76 -15.08
C LYS A 912 -30.09 38.84 -14.00
N LYS A 913 -29.00 39.56 -13.73
CA LYS A 913 -28.95 40.67 -12.76
C LYS A 913 -29.30 42.04 -13.34
N ARG A 914 -29.65 42.13 -14.63
CA ARG A 914 -29.94 43.37 -15.36
C ARG A 914 -28.79 44.39 -15.35
N ILE A 915 -27.54 43.91 -15.32
CA ILE A 915 -26.33 44.73 -15.40
C ILE A 915 -25.96 44.90 -16.87
N LYS A 916 -25.81 46.15 -17.33
CA LYS A 916 -25.37 46.46 -18.70
C LYS A 916 -23.85 46.40 -18.79
N LEU A 917 -23.34 45.53 -19.66
CA LEU A 917 -21.90 45.39 -19.91
C LEU A 917 -21.54 45.95 -21.29
N GLU A 918 -20.45 46.71 -21.32
CA GLU A 918 -19.69 47.00 -22.54
C GLU A 918 -18.62 45.92 -22.71
N ILE A 919 -18.69 45.20 -23.83
CA ILE A 919 -17.86 44.04 -24.12
C ILE A 919 -16.97 44.36 -25.31
N SER A 920 -15.65 44.27 -25.15
CA SER A 920 -14.69 44.38 -26.24
C SER A 920 -13.80 43.14 -26.32
N THR A 921 -13.57 42.64 -27.53
CA THR A 921 -12.79 41.43 -27.79
C THR A 921 -11.72 41.72 -28.83
N SER A 922 -10.48 41.36 -28.52
CA SER A 922 -9.32 41.42 -29.41
C SER A 922 -8.79 40.01 -29.64
N ILE A 923 -8.85 39.54 -30.88
CA ILE A 923 -8.45 38.19 -31.26
C ILE A 923 -7.11 38.27 -31.98
N ASN A 924 -6.17 37.44 -31.53
CA ASN A 924 -4.86 37.34 -32.14
C ASN A 924 -4.81 36.07 -33.01
N GLU A 925 -4.78 36.22 -34.33
CA GLU A 925 -4.78 35.10 -35.28
C GLU A 925 -3.58 34.14 -35.10
N SER A 926 -2.49 34.59 -34.47
CA SER A 926 -1.34 33.73 -34.16
C SER A 926 -1.58 32.74 -33.00
N THR A 927 -2.67 32.87 -32.23
CA THR A 927 -2.98 31.91 -31.17
C THR A 927 -3.32 30.53 -31.72
N ILE A 928 -3.95 30.44 -32.91
CA ILE A 928 -4.38 29.17 -33.49
C ILE A 928 -3.19 28.30 -33.92
N PRO A 929 -2.23 28.80 -34.74
CA PRO A 929 -1.01 28.06 -35.03
C PRO A 929 -0.26 27.63 -33.76
N SER A 930 -0.17 28.52 -32.76
CA SER A 930 0.50 28.23 -31.48
C SER A 930 -0.20 27.10 -30.71
N LEU A 931 -1.53 27.08 -30.67
CA LEU A 931 -2.32 26.07 -29.98
C LEU A 931 -2.26 24.73 -30.71
N ILE A 932 -2.32 24.72 -32.04
CA ILE A 932 -2.15 23.49 -32.84
C ILE A 932 -0.78 22.86 -32.56
N LYS A 933 0.30 23.66 -32.55
CA LYS A 933 1.64 23.17 -32.18
C LYS A 933 1.73 22.62 -30.76
N LEU A 934 0.92 23.14 -29.83
CA LEU A 934 0.88 22.66 -28.45
C LEU A 934 0.23 21.27 -28.35
N ILE A 935 -0.79 21.00 -29.17
CA ILE A 935 -1.56 19.75 -29.16
C ILE A 935 -0.94 18.69 -30.11
N GLU A 936 -0.20 19.12 -31.12
CA GLU A 936 0.41 18.28 -32.15
C GLU A 936 1.14 17.02 -31.62
N PRO A 937 1.97 17.08 -30.56
CA PRO A 937 2.62 15.89 -30.02
C PRO A 937 1.63 14.82 -29.58
N MET A 938 0.47 15.21 -29.02
CA MET A 938 -0.57 14.27 -28.59
C MET A 938 -1.25 13.62 -29.80
N ILE A 939 -1.59 14.41 -30.82
CA ILE A 939 -2.22 13.90 -32.05
C ILE A 939 -1.30 12.88 -32.74
N LEU A 940 -0.02 13.24 -32.92
CA LEU A 940 0.97 12.36 -33.55
C LEU A 940 1.18 11.07 -32.74
N HIS A 941 1.28 11.18 -31.41
CA HIS A 941 1.43 10.01 -30.53
C HIS A 941 0.24 9.06 -30.64
N TYR A 942 -1.00 9.55 -30.53
CA TYR A 942 -2.18 8.69 -30.61
C TYR A 942 -2.42 8.16 -32.03
N ASN A 943 -2.19 8.95 -33.08
CA ASN A 943 -2.27 8.44 -34.46
C ASN A 943 -1.26 7.32 -34.71
N LYS A 944 -0.03 7.44 -34.17
CA LYS A 944 0.95 6.37 -34.20
C LYS A 944 0.49 5.15 -33.40
N LEU A 945 -0.01 5.35 -32.18
CA LEU A 945 -0.52 4.26 -31.32
C LEU A 945 -1.62 3.44 -32.01
N THR A 946 -2.51 4.07 -32.79
CA THR A 946 -3.51 3.35 -33.58
C THR A 946 -2.89 2.45 -34.63
N LYS A 947 -1.93 2.98 -35.40
CA LYS A 947 -1.23 2.22 -36.44
C LYS A 947 -0.44 1.07 -35.82
N ASP A 948 0.29 1.35 -34.74
CA ASP A 948 1.09 0.37 -34.00
C ASP A 948 0.22 -0.74 -33.42
N TYR A 949 -0.95 -0.42 -32.87
CA TYR A 949 -1.90 -1.43 -32.36
C TYR A 949 -2.48 -2.30 -33.48
N GLN A 950 -2.91 -1.70 -34.60
CA GLN A 950 -3.42 -2.44 -35.76
C GLN A 950 -2.36 -3.40 -36.33
N LEU A 951 -1.12 -2.93 -36.47
CA LEU A 951 0.02 -3.74 -36.89
C LEU A 951 0.32 -4.84 -35.88
N ALA A 952 0.32 -4.54 -34.58
CA ALA A 952 0.55 -5.53 -33.53
C ALA A 952 -0.53 -6.64 -33.54
N GLN A 953 -1.81 -6.32 -33.80
CA GLN A 953 -2.86 -7.33 -33.97
C GLN A 953 -2.58 -8.23 -35.18
N ALA A 954 -2.25 -7.63 -36.34
CA ALA A 954 -1.91 -8.39 -37.54
C ALA A 954 -0.65 -9.27 -37.35
N LEU A 955 0.32 -8.82 -36.56
CA LEU A 955 1.54 -9.57 -36.22
C LEU A 955 1.27 -10.78 -35.30
N LEU A 956 0.18 -10.78 -34.52
CA LEU A 956 -0.21 -11.93 -33.70
C LEU A 956 -0.88 -13.02 -34.54
N ASP A 957 -1.62 -12.60 -35.57
CA ASP A 957 -2.28 -13.52 -36.49
C ASP A 957 -1.26 -14.31 -37.35
N LEU A 958 0.01 -13.87 -37.38
CA LEU A 958 1.11 -14.55 -38.08
C LEU A 958 1.58 -15.85 -37.41
N ASP A 959 1.01 -16.26 -36.26
CA ASP A 959 1.26 -17.53 -35.56
C ASP A 959 2.75 -17.93 -35.48
N ILE A 960 3.60 -16.99 -35.04
CA ILE A 960 5.05 -17.16 -34.93
C ILE A 960 5.35 -18.22 -33.86
N ARG A 961 5.92 -19.36 -34.23
CA ARG A 961 6.05 -20.53 -33.33
C ARG A 961 7.43 -20.68 -32.71
N ASP A 962 8.46 -20.12 -33.33
CA ASP A 962 9.84 -20.26 -32.88
C ASP A 962 10.66 -18.95 -32.92
N ASP A 963 11.79 -18.97 -32.21
CA ASP A 963 12.69 -17.81 -32.10
C ASP A 963 13.35 -17.47 -33.44
N ASP A 964 13.48 -18.43 -34.34
CA ASP A 964 14.06 -18.22 -35.67
C ASP A 964 13.11 -17.42 -36.56
N GLU A 965 11.81 -17.75 -36.60
CA GLU A 965 10.77 -16.96 -37.28
C GLU A 965 10.66 -15.55 -36.67
N PHE A 966 10.67 -15.44 -35.34
CA PHE A 966 10.69 -14.13 -34.67
C PHE A 966 11.92 -13.30 -35.08
N ASN A 967 13.08 -13.95 -35.25
CA ASN A 967 14.31 -13.32 -35.69
C ASN A 967 14.39 -13.03 -37.21
N THR A 968 13.36 -13.36 -37.99
CA THR A 968 13.24 -12.91 -39.39
C THR A 968 12.54 -11.55 -39.53
N LEU A 969 11.73 -11.16 -38.54
CA LEU A 969 11.01 -9.88 -38.55
C LEU A 969 11.96 -8.68 -38.44
N SER A 970 11.53 -7.51 -38.94
CA SER A 970 12.26 -6.26 -38.69
C SER A 970 12.28 -5.92 -37.20
N GLU A 971 13.28 -5.16 -36.77
CA GLU A 971 13.40 -4.75 -35.36
C GLU A 971 12.21 -3.91 -34.88
N GLU A 972 11.59 -3.13 -35.79
CA GLU A 972 10.34 -2.42 -35.53
C GLU A 972 9.20 -3.39 -35.18
N TYR A 973 8.97 -4.44 -35.98
CA TYR A 973 7.91 -5.41 -35.71
C TYR A 973 8.18 -6.25 -34.46
N ARG A 974 9.44 -6.62 -34.21
CA ARG A 974 9.82 -7.29 -32.95
C ARG A 974 9.54 -6.41 -31.74
N SER A 975 9.79 -5.11 -31.84
CA SER A 975 9.49 -4.15 -30.76
C SER A 975 7.99 -4.02 -30.49
N LEU A 976 7.15 -4.03 -31.54
CA LEU A 976 5.69 -3.99 -31.40
C LEU A 976 5.14 -5.25 -30.70
N ILE A 977 5.66 -6.43 -31.05
CA ILE A 977 5.28 -7.68 -30.39
C ILE A 977 5.71 -7.67 -28.91
N ARG A 978 6.96 -7.26 -28.62
CA ARG A 978 7.45 -7.15 -27.23
C ARG A 978 6.62 -6.18 -26.39
N ASN A 979 6.19 -5.07 -26.97
CA ASN A 979 5.46 -4.01 -26.27
C ASN A 979 3.93 -4.14 -26.39
N GLN A 980 3.42 -5.23 -26.95
CA GLN A 980 2.01 -5.41 -27.30
C GLN A 980 1.06 -5.20 -26.11
N GLN A 981 1.43 -5.69 -24.92
CA GLN A 981 0.59 -5.51 -23.72
C GLN A 981 0.46 -4.04 -23.34
N THR A 982 1.55 -3.27 -23.40
CA THR A 982 1.58 -1.83 -23.12
C THR A 982 0.79 -1.06 -24.18
N ILE A 983 1.03 -1.35 -25.47
CA ILE A 983 0.32 -0.74 -26.60
C ILE A 983 -1.18 -1.02 -26.49
N GLY A 984 -1.58 -2.25 -26.16
CA GLY A 984 -2.98 -2.63 -25.96
C GLY A 984 -3.63 -1.92 -24.76
N ALA A 985 -2.90 -1.75 -23.65
CA ALA A 985 -3.40 -1.03 -22.48
C ALA A 985 -3.59 0.48 -22.75
N GLU A 986 -2.66 1.12 -23.46
CA GLU A 986 -2.77 2.51 -23.88
C GLU A 986 -3.86 2.71 -24.95
N PHE A 987 -3.95 1.80 -25.92
CA PHE A 987 -4.95 1.85 -26.98
C PHE A 987 -6.38 1.78 -26.42
N ARG A 988 -6.63 1.02 -25.35
CA ARG A 988 -7.95 1.05 -24.67
C ARG A 988 -8.34 2.44 -24.15
N LYS A 989 -7.36 3.28 -23.77
CA LYS A 989 -7.58 4.66 -23.34
C LYS A 989 -7.76 5.61 -24.54
N GLN A 990 -7.17 5.27 -25.68
CA GLN A 990 -7.06 6.13 -26.86
C GLN A 990 -8.39 6.65 -27.44
N PRO A 991 -9.43 5.83 -27.76
CA PRO A 991 -10.62 6.30 -28.46
C PRO A 991 -11.25 7.51 -27.78
N THR A 992 -11.18 7.54 -26.46
CA THR A 992 -11.73 8.62 -25.66
C THR A 992 -10.90 9.90 -25.68
N ILE A 993 -9.59 9.81 -25.85
CA ILE A 993 -8.68 10.95 -25.83
C ILE A 993 -8.62 11.62 -27.21
N LEU A 994 -8.55 10.84 -28.29
CA LEU A 994 -8.53 11.36 -29.66
C LEU A 994 -9.85 12.09 -29.98
N ASN A 995 -11.00 11.47 -29.67
CA ASN A 995 -12.31 12.11 -29.83
C ASN A 995 -12.44 13.42 -29.06
N ARG A 996 -11.81 13.50 -27.87
CA ARG A 996 -11.77 14.73 -27.07
C ARG A 996 -10.93 15.82 -27.73
N ILE A 997 -9.75 15.47 -28.26
CA ILE A 997 -8.92 16.42 -29.02
C ILE A 997 -9.68 16.94 -30.23
N TYR A 998 -10.34 16.05 -30.97
CA TYR A 998 -11.13 16.43 -32.13
C TYR A 998 -12.29 17.34 -31.73
N GLY A 999 -13.01 17.02 -30.65
CA GLY A 999 -14.04 17.90 -30.09
C GLY A 999 -13.50 19.30 -29.79
N ILE A 1000 -12.37 19.41 -29.09
CA ILE A 1000 -11.73 20.70 -28.75
C ILE A 1000 -11.37 21.49 -30.01
N LEU A 1001 -10.79 20.85 -31.02
CA LEU A 1001 -10.44 21.53 -32.28
C LEU A 1001 -11.69 21.92 -33.08
N THR A 1002 -12.74 21.09 -33.04
CA THR A 1002 -14.01 21.41 -33.70
C THR A 1002 -14.66 22.64 -33.06
N ASP A 1003 -14.67 22.71 -31.72
CA ASP A 1003 -15.18 23.85 -30.97
C ASP A 1003 -14.32 25.11 -31.19
N LEU A 1004 -12.99 24.96 -31.22
CA LEU A 1004 -12.05 26.04 -31.57
C LEU A 1004 -12.36 26.67 -32.93
N TYR A 1005 -12.64 25.81 -33.92
CA TYR A 1005 -13.02 26.26 -35.26
C TYR A 1005 -14.36 27.01 -35.24
N ILE A 1006 -15.37 26.47 -34.55
CA ILE A 1006 -16.68 27.13 -34.42
C ILE A 1006 -16.53 28.50 -33.74
N ASP A 1007 -15.82 28.58 -32.62
CA ASP A 1007 -15.66 29.80 -31.85
C ASP A 1007 -14.90 30.89 -32.62
N LYS A 1008 -13.85 30.51 -33.36
CA LYS A 1008 -13.12 31.44 -34.24
C LYS A 1008 -14.07 32.17 -35.19
N PHE A 1009 -14.89 31.42 -35.92
CA PHE A 1009 -15.77 32.00 -36.93
C PHE A 1009 -17.01 32.66 -36.30
N LYS A 1010 -17.45 32.20 -35.13
CA LYS A 1010 -18.49 32.87 -34.32
C LYS A 1010 -18.09 34.31 -33.98
N PHE A 1011 -16.84 34.57 -33.62
CA PHE A 1011 -16.35 35.94 -33.40
C PHE A 1011 -16.25 36.78 -34.69
N LYS A 1012 -16.14 36.13 -35.86
CA LYS A 1012 -16.24 36.79 -37.18
C LYS A 1012 -17.68 36.93 -37.67
N GLY A 1013 -18.67 36.42 -36.92
CA GLY A 1013 -20.09 36.44 -37.31
C GLY A 1013 -20.47 35.41 -38.38
N VAL A 1014 -19.64 34.39 -38.62
CA VAL A 1014 -19.85 33.36 -39.66
C VAL A 1014 -20.18 32.02 -39.03
N ASN A 1015 -21.19 31.32 -39.56
CA ASN A 1015 -21.53 29.95 -39.16
C ASN A 1015 -20.83 28.94 -40.08
N VAL A 1016 -20.09 28.00 -39.48
CA VAL A 1016 -19.23 27.06 -40.22
C VAL A 1016 -19.56 25.58 -39.96
N LYS A 1017 -20.74 25.29 -39.39
CA LYS A 1017 -21.14 23.92 -39.01
C LYS A 1017 -21.16 22.92 -40.17
N THR A 1018 -21.35 23.38 -41.40
CA THR A 1018 -21.35 22.52 -42.60
C THR A 1018 -19.97 21.98 -42.97
N LYS A 1019 -18.89 22.65 -42.53
CA LYS A 1019 -17.50 22.27 -42.84
C LYS A 1019 -16.85 21.35 -41.81
N LEU A 1020 -17.56 21.00 -40.72
CA LEU A 1020 -17.04 20.15 -39.66
C LEU A 1020 -16.67 18.72 -40.12
N PRO A 1021 -17.43 18.06 -41.01
CA PRO A 1021 -17.02 16.75 -41.51
C PRO A 1021 -15.67 16.78 -42.24
N GLN A 1022 -15.41 17.82 -43.03
CA GLN A 1022 -14.14 18.01 -43.73
C GLN A 1022 -12.98 18.25 -42.75
N LEU A 1023 -13.24 18.96 -41.65
CA LEU A 1023 -12.24 19.15 -40.60
C LEU A 1023 -11.88 17.82 -39.92
N ILE A 1024 -12.86 16.96 -39.64
CA ILE A 1024 -12.63 15.65 -39.01
C ILE A 1024 -11.75 14.78 -39.90
N GLU A 1025 -12.02 14.73 -41.21
CA GLU A 1025 -11.20 14.00 -42.18
C GLU A 1025 -9.74 14.50 -42.22
N LEU A 1026 -9.55 15.81 -42.10
CA LEU A 1026 -8.24 16.47 -42.06
C LEU A 1026 -7.48 16.15 -40.75
N LEU A 1027 -8.20 15.97 -39.64
CA LEU A 1027 -7.60 15.57 -38.35
C LEU A 1027 -7.16 14.10 -38.35
N GLU A 1028 -7.92 13.22 -39.01
CA GLU A 1028 -7.54 11.82 -39.20
C GLU A 1028 -6.26 11.68 -40.05
N ASN A 1029 -6.12 12.52 -41.08
CA ASN A 1029 -4.93 12.62 -41.91
C ASN A 1029 -4.06 13.83 -41.55
N TYR A 1030 -3.81 14.00 -40.24
CA TYR A 1030 -3.19 15.21 -39.69
C TYR A 1030 -1.95 15.69 -40.46
N SER A 1031 -2.04 16.93 -40.97
CA SER A 1031 -0.95 17.72 -41.50
C SER A 1031 -1.03 19.13 -40.92
N TYR A 1032 0.04 19.59 -40.28
CA TYR A 1032 0.08 20.88 -39.60
C TYR A 1032 -0.26 22.04 -40.54
N ASP A 1033 0.40 22.10 -41.70
CA ASP A 1033 0.24 23.20 -42.66
C ASP A 1033 -1.17 23.24 -43.25
N GLU A 1034 -1.73 22.07 -43.60
CA GLU A 1034 -3.08 21.96 -44.14
C GLU A 1034 -4.15 22.33 -43.10
N LEU A 1035 -3.97 21.93 -41.84
CA LEU A 1035 -4.89 22.27 -40.76
C LEU A 1035 -4.86 23.78 -40.48
N VAL A 1036 -3.66 24.38 -40.36
CA VAL A 1036 -3.53 25.84 -40.17
C VAL A 1036 -4.13 26.59 -41.36
N GLN A 1037 -3.90 26.12 -42.58
CA GLN A 1037 -4.51 26.70 -43.78
C GLN A 1037 -6.04 26.60 -43.72
N PHE A 1038 -6.61 25.46 -43.33
CA PHE A 1038 -8.06 25.28 -43.18
C PHE A 1038 -8.67 26.28 -42.18
N TYR A 1039 -7.99 26.56 -41.07
CA TYR A 1039 -8.41 27.58 -40.11
C TYR A 1039 -8.28 29.01 -40.65
N SER A 1040 -7.39 29.27 -41.61
CA SER A 1040 -7.20 30.59 -42.21
C SER A 1040 -8.22 30.93 -43.31
N VAL A 1041 -8.72 29.92 -44.01
CA VAL A 1041 -9.55 30.09 -45.21
C VAL A 1041 -11.03 30.32 -44.85
N VAL A 1042 -11.48 31.56 -45.00
CA VAL A 1042 -12.90 31.87 -45.23
C VAL A 1042 -13.12 31.71 -46.74
N LYS A 1043 -13.42 30.50 -47.23
CA LYS A 1043 -13.98 30.41 -48.60
C LYS A 1043 -15.37 31.06 -48.54
N ALA A 1044 -15.44 32.31 -48.97
CA ALA A 1044 -16.67 32.96 -49.41
C ALA A 1044 -17.17 32.20 -50.63
N GLY A 1045 -18.32 31.56 -50.50
CA GLY A 1045 -18.86 30.65 -51.50
C GLY A 1045 -19.73 29.64 -50.81
N ASP A 1046 -20.92 30.10 -50.43
CA ASP A 1046 -22.20 29.39 -50.48
C ASP A 1046 -23.27 30.33 -49.87
N GLU A 1047 -23.43 31.49 -50.51
CA GLU A 1047 -24.75 32.13 -50.56
C GLU A 1047 -25.56 31.33 -51.59
N GLU A 1048 -26.08 30.16 -51.21
CA GLU A 1048 -27.26 29.65 -51.88
C GLU A 1048 -28.45 30.48 -51.40
N LEU A 1049 -28.86 31.40 -52.28
CA LEU A 1049 -30.20 31.93 -52.37
C LEU A 1049 -31.23 30.79 -52.23
N GLY A 1050 -31.87 30.73 -51.06
CA GLY A 1050 -33.11 29.99 -50.84
C GLY A 1050 -34.19 30.95 -50.38
N ASP A 1051 -34.79 31.66 -51.35
CA ASP A 1051 -36.10 32.28 -51.21
C ASP A 1051 -37.13 31.13 -51.05
N GLY A 1052 -37.86 31.10 -49.93
CA GLY A 1052 -38.83 30.05 -49.60
C GLY A 1052 -39.28 30.03 -48.15
#